data_AF-A0AAC8TCT4-F1
#
_entry.id   AF-A0AAC8TCT4-F1
#
_cell.length_a   1.000
_cell.length_b   1.000
_cell.length_c   1.000
_cell.angle_alpha   90.00
_cell.angle_beta   90.00
_cell.angle_gamma   90.00
#
_symmetry.space_group_name_H-M   'P 1'
#
loop_
_entity.id
_entity.type
_entity.pdbx_description
1 polymer ?
#
loop_
_entity_poly.entity_id
_entity_poly.type
_entity_poly.pdbx_seq_one_letter_code
_entity_poly.pdbx_strand_id
1 'polypeptide(L)'
;MSSLTLVTYLAVTLSQAPAAAEPVADAPVAAPAPSLQPTVAPASAAAMQTVRVYRDDRGFKLQVDGRDFPIRGMNWGYTPIGENYRYSLWNQTDNFIQAVLKREMTLLRDMGVNAIRQFDDIPPRWVEYIYKNYGIYTVLNPLMGRYGTFVAGVSAPNTDYSNPVHRKALLTDLAQRVEQYHGTPGVLMWMLGNENNYGLHWTGYEIQALPGQEDAARAEHLYSLMGEAVRTIKARDTHHPVSIANGDAQYVDLIARLAPELDIFGANVYRGASARDLFDVVLQKLNKPVMFTEFGADAYDARAGREDHLAQADYLRKQWEEIYSQSYGQGRAQNALGGFVFQWVDGWWKMGQEANLSVHDATASWPNAGYPSDFVEGQNNMNEEWFGISALGPEDDAGIARVQPRTAYYVLQAAFRLDPYAATTTPDTIRQHFESIRPTEMSRGYESSVALARTEELSAVRVANLRLVMDSSMSRGSIATTRPNLDTVDHTESIFFDLAMQPTSGVYGRASFNIVGNVAQNRLYNLFYENRGTQAAPTTVGGTAAPATPTGAVGQPLGLERFALYQAEFKLDREDFNLEGFYRVGHTHWGEEGDFFNLYREAHYGPNIDIYHGNAPFGVVFSGKKALDGFKVAVGPELYWGANPSIVAKYRKGVGPVTLTLVHQEDLARGAVQQTASVIRERVARRTALGLEWQRGPMGLELGGIFAAPQRIGEEFIWTRSTTGASYLNSGYEVLRDKVQFLDTLGAKARFTYDLGMVRMFAQASFRGLVADAGPEQRTVLTGWSLRESGRGNHYAGQAGMTFQLGTFQVAPNVLYQKPLIGPNPTINDTFVAETGQYYPGVKPRSVLSDTFSVLDNRETLGAELLLTFDPTPGTWFWSWDRDMREDAPFAAGLDLVYRHQPTSRDAGIAILANGATIAFGKAPPAADEWEATLRLVGNPTKRLKLYGTAMVGSNQSSGEDARQILRYGVDGSVLLDTMMLSAQLRLNDWGPYDYHRVFNLTYPLQATGDLSYGLKRPVLGAVTTRFGVRGIVRMLDQYSEGLSAAALSEGLMGREYEVGAYAILSL
;
A
#
# COMPACT_ATOMS: atom_id res chain seq x y z
N MET A 1 27.05 -22.22 -43.03
CA MET A 1 28.09 -22.31 -44.08
C MET A 1 27.65 -21.47 -45.27
N SER A 2 28.58 -20.68 -45.82
CA SER A 2 28.58 -20.09 -47.18
C SER A 2 27.73 -18.85 -47.46
N SER A 3 28.26 -17.71 -47.00
CA SER A 3 28.74 -16.55 -47.77
C SER A 3 28.37 -16.30 -49.26
N LEU A 4 28.18 -15.00 -49.54
CA LEU A 4 28.68 -14.16 -50.67
C LEU A 4 27.79 -13.83 -51.92
N THR A 5 27.19 -12.62 -51.87
CA THR A 5 27.40 -11.39 -52.71
C THR A 5 26.97 -11.24 -54.19
N LEU A 6 26.80 -9.93 -54.52
CA LEU A 6 26.97 -9.17 -55.79
C LEU A 6 25.66 -8.92 -56.60
N VAL A 7 25.24 -7.72 -57.09
CA VAL A 7 25.84 -6.40 -57.42
C VAL A 7 24.73 -5.31 -57.58
N THR A 8 24.92 -4.17 -56.92
CA THR A 8 25.01 -2.77 -57.44
C THR A 8 24.07 -2.23 -58.56
N TYR A 9 23.42 -1.08 -58.29
CA TYR A 9 23.52 0.14 -59.12
C TYR A 9 23.21 1.42 -58.31
N LEU A 10 23.97 2.46 -58.62
CA LEU A 10 24.24 3.70 -57.87
C LEU A 10 23.33 4.89 -58.25
N ALA A 11 23.30 5.87 -57.34
CA ALA A 11 22.90 7.28 -57.43
C ALA A 11 23.02 8.03 -58.78
N VAL A 12 22.18 9.07 -58.97
CA VAL A 12 22.59 10.44 -59.40
C VAL A 12 21.40 11.45 -59.44
N THR A 13 21.63 12.60 -58.78
CA THR A 13 21.14 14.00 -58.94
C THR A 13 19.72 14.50 -58.59
N LEU A 14 19.72 15.27 -57.49
CA LEU A 14 19.20 16.64 -57.28
C LEU A 14 18.91 17.49 -58.54
N SER A 15 17.75 18.18 -58.57
CA SER A 15 17.64 19.64 -58.75
C SER A 15 16.18 20.12 -58.57
N GLN A 16 15.96 21.07 -57.66
CA GLN A 16 15.13 22.29 -57.80
C GLN A 16 14.82 22.89 -56.43
N ALA A 17 15.33 24.11 -56.22
CA ALA A 17 15.09 24.94 -55.05
C ALA A 17 13.86 25.84 -55.26
N PRO A 18 13.19 26.29 -54.18
CA PRO A 18 12.47 27.55 -54.17
C PRO A 18 13.19 28.63 -53.36
N ALA A 19 12.73 29.86 -53.58
CA ALA A 19 13.47 31.12 -53.49
C ALA A 19 13.80 31.63 -52.08
N ALA A 20 14.83 32.48 -52.04
CA ALA A 20 15.33 33.20 -50.88
C ALA A 20 14.31 34.20 -50.31
N ALA A 21 14.11 34.15 -49.00
CA ALA A 21 13.51 35.21 -48.22
C ALA A 21 14.61 36.10 -47.63
N GLU A 22 14.39 37.41 -47.69
CA GLU A 22 15.30 38.47 -47.22
C GLU A 22 15.60 38.38 -45.71
N PRO A 23 16.77 38.87 -45.27
CA PRO A 23 17.18 38.78 -43.87
C PRO A 23 16.38 39.76 -43.01
N VAL A 24 15.66 39.22 -42.03
CA VAL A 24 15.08 40.00 -40.93
C VAL A 24 16.22 40.37 -39.98
N ALA A 25 16.34 41.66 -39.67
CA ALA A 25 17.38 42.22 -38.82
C ALA A 25 17.40 41.58 -37.42
N ASP A 26 18.60 41.20 -36.97
CA ASP A 26 18.86 40.70 -35.63
C ASP A 26 18.42 41.70 -34.55
N ALA A 27 17.59 41.23 -33.63
CA ALA A 27 17.40 41.89 -32.34
C ALA A 27 18.71 41.80 -31.52
N PRO A 28 19.07 42.84 -30.75
CA PRO A 28 20.38 42.89 -30.11
C PRO A 28 20.54 41.77 -29.08
N VAL A 29 21.51 40.90 -29.32
CA VAL A 29 22.01 39.92 -28.36
C VAL A 29 22.58 40.70 -27.18
N ALA A 30 21.90 40.65 -26.03
CA ALA A 30 22.45 41.13 -24.78
C ALA A 30 23.72 40.34 -24.47
N ALA A 31 24.81 41.05 -24.19
CA ALA A 31 26.12 40.47 -23.94
C ALA A 31 26.08 39.38 -22.85
N PRO A 32 26.86 38.30 -22.98
CA PRO A 32 26.96 37.28 -21.94
C PRO A 32 27.43 37.92 -20.63
N ALA A 33 26.71 37.65 -19.55
CA ALA A 33 27.13 38.03 -18.21
C ALA A 33 28.52 37.41 -17.90
N PRO A 34 29.42 38.13 -17.22
CA PRO A 34 30.76 37.63 -16.95
C PRO A 34 30.68 36.35 -16.11
N SER A 35 31.33 35.29 -16.59
CA SER A 35 31.52 34.06 -15.85
C SER A 35 32.28 34.35 -14.56
N LEU A 36 31.66 34.14 -13.40
CA LEU A 36 32.37 34.05 -12.13
C LEU A 36 33.16 32.74 -12.13
N GLN A 37 34.39 32.77 -12.63
CA GLN A 37 35.33 31.68 -12.42
C GLN A 37 35.72 31.65 -10.94
N PRO A 38 35.64 30.50 -10.25
CA PRO A 38 36.18 30.37 -8.91
C PRO A 38 37.71 30.45 -9.00
N THR A 39 38.30 31.45 -8.37
CA THR A 39 39.74 31.50 -8.13
C THR A 39 40.12 30.36 -7.19
N VAL A 40 40.78 29.34 -7.75
CA VAL A 40 41.38 28.25 -6.97
C VAL A 40 42.60 28.81 -6.24
N ALA A 41 42.48 29.03 -4.93
CA ALA A 41 43.63 29.27 -4.07
C ALA A 41 44.39 27.96 -3.83
N PRO A 42 45.73 27.97 -3.74
CA PRO A 42 46.52 26.77 -3.51
C PRO A 42 46.23 26.21 -2.11
N ALA A 43 46.12 24.88 -2.03
CA ALA A 43 45.80 24.14 -0.82
C ALA A 43 46.85 24.36 0.27
N SER A 44 46.51 25.15 1.30
CA SER A 44 47.05 24.94 2.64
C SER A 44 46.12 23.99 3.40
N ALA A 45 46.66 23.23 4.36
CA ALA A 45 45.90 22.34 5.24
C ALA A 45 44.57 22.99 5.67
N ALA A 46 43.44 22.38 5.30
CA ALA A 46 42.13 22.99 5.41
C ALA A 46 41.77 23.20 6.89
N ALA A 47 41.66 24.47 7.30
CA ALA A 47 40.98 24.82 8.54
C ALA A 47 39.53 24.32 8.47
N MET A 48 38.98 23.90 9.61
CA MET A 48 37.59 23.43 9.68
C MET A 48 36.66 24.58 9.27
N GLN A 49 35.76 24.31 8.32
CA GLN A 49 34.76 25.28 7.84
C GLN A 49 34.01 25.85 9.04
N THR A 50 33.89 27.18 9.11
CA THR A 50 33.27 27.87 10.24
C THR A 50 32.09 28.71 9.76
N VAL A 51 30.90 28.43 10.30
CA VAL A 51 29.66 29.15 10.04
C VAL A 51 29.24 29.90 11.29
N ARG A 52 28.97 31.21 11.19
CA ARG A 52 28.61 32.04 12.33
C ARG A 52 27.48 33.01 12.02
N VAL A 53 26.64 33.24 13.01
CA VAL A 53 25.73 34.39 13.03
C VAL A 53 26.55 35.63 13.37
N TYR A 54 26.51 36.62 12.48
CA TYR A 54 27.11 37.93 12.67
C TYR A 54 26.01 38.95 12.97
N ARG A 55 26.29 39.87 13.90
CA ARG A 55 25.40 40.98 14.26
C ARG A 55 26.19 42.27 14.41
N ASP A 56 25.68 43.34 13.83
CA ASP A 56 26.09 44.72 14.11
C ASP A 56 24.86 45.66 14.13
N ASP A 57 25.09 46.97 14.07
CA ASP A 57 24.04 47.99 14.11
C ASP A 57 23.08 47.94 12.90
N ARG A 58 23.47 47.26 11.81
CA ARG A 58 22.64 47.04 10.61
C ARG A 58 21.84 45.73 10.66
N GLY A 59 21.93 44.98 11.75
CA GLY A 59 21.15 43.76 12.00
C GLY A 59 21.96 42.48 11.93
N PHE A 60 21.31 41.38 11.53
CA PHE A 60 21.88 40.04 11.52
C PHE A 60 22.18 39.54 10.11
N LYS A 61 23.28 38.82 9.94
CA LYS A 61 23.61 38.06 8.73
C LYS A 61 24.36 36.77 9.09
N LEU A 62 24.36 35.80 8.18
CA LEU A 62 25.17 34.59 8.31
C LEU A 62 26.50 34.79 7.59
N GLN A 63 27.58 34.26 8.15
CA GLN A 63 28.88 34.22 7.50
C GLN A 63 29.43 32.79 7.44
N VAL A 64 29.98 32.40 6.30
CA VAL A 64 30.72 31.14 6.10
C VAL A 64 32.16 31.50 5.79
N ASP A 65 33.08 31.05 6.62
CA ASP A 65 34.52 31.37 6.55
C ASP A 65 34.79 32.89 6.42
N GLY A 66 33.98 33.68 7.13
CA GLY A 66 34.05 35.15 7.15
C GLY A 66 33.41 35.86 5.95
N ARG A 67 32.82 35.12 4.99
CA ARG A 67 32.10 35.69 3.84
C ARG A 67 30.60 35.73 4.11
N ASP A 68 29.96 36.84 3.75
CA ASP A 68 28.52 37.00 3.90
C ASP A 68 27.75 35.95 3.08
N PHE A 69 26.75 35.33 3.68
CA PHE A 69 26.03 34.18 3.12
C PHE A 69 24.51 34.35 3.25
N PRO A 70 23.82 34.90 2.22
CA PRO A 70 22.36 34.90 2.19
C PRO A 70 21.85 33.51 1.83
N ILE A 71 20.94 32.95 2.63
CA ILE A 71 20.45 31.58 2.42
C ILE A 71 19.38 31.59 1.32
N ARG A 72 19.75 31.09 0.15
CA ARG A 72 18.86 30.79 -0.97
C ARG A 72 18.64 29.28 -1.00
N GLY A 73 17.76 28.83 -0.12
CA GLY A 73 17.59 27.42 0.23
C GLY A 73 16.51 26.71 -0.57
N MET A 74 16.64 25.39 -0.68
CA MET A 74 15.59 24.49 -1.19
C MET A 74 15.37 23.30 -0.25
N ASN A 75 14.11 22.99 0.07
CA ASN A 75 13.76 21.68 0.62
C ASN A 75 13.84 20.66 -0.52
N TRP A 76 14.92 19.89 -0.52
CA TRP A 76 15.23 18.94 -1.58
C TRP A 76 14.93 17.51 -1.12
N GLY A 77 14.54 16.65 -2.05
CA GLY A 77 14.28 15.24 -1.82
C GLY A 77 14.12 14.56 -3.17
N TYR A 78 14.38 13.25 -3.21
CA TYR A 78 14.25 12.46 -4.43
C TYR A 78 13.41 11.21 -4.12
N THR A 79 12.16 11.23 -4.57
CA THR A 79 11.23 10.11 -4.48
C THR A 79 10.53 9.96 -5.84
N PRO A 80 10.81 8.91 -6.61
CA PRO A 80 10.15 8.65 -7.89
C PRO A 80 8.62 8.42 -7.76
N ILE A 81 7.91 8.53 -8.88
CA ILE A 81 6.48 8.16 -8.96
C ILE A 81 6.33 6.66 -8.64
N GLY A 82 5.35 6.30 -7.82
CA GLY A 82 5.12 4.92 -7.36
C GLY A 82 5.87 4.55 -6.08
N GLU A 83 6.77 5.41 -5.62
CA GLU A 83 7.53 5.25 -4.37
C GLU A 83 6.98 6.19 -3.28
N ASN A 84 7.41 5.99 -2.03
CA ASN A 84 6.98 6.83 -0.90
C ASN A 84 8.15 7.19 0.03
N TYR A 85 7.84 7.66 1.25
CA TYR A 85 8.82 8.05 2.27
C TYR A 85 9.84 6.96 2.67
N ARG A 86 9.63 5.70 2.27
CA ARG A 86 10.60 4.61 2.46
C ARG A 86 11.73 4.62 1.43
N TYR A 87 11.52 5.25 0.29
CA TYR A 87 12.54 5.33 -0.75
C TYR A 87 13.72 6.15 -0.24
N SER A 88 14.92 5.59 -0.38
CA SER A 88 16.17 6.29 -0.07
C SER A 88 17.06 6.33 -1.31
N LEU A 89 17.31 7.53 -1.83
CA LEU A 89 18.28 7.76 -2.90
C LEU A 89 19.67 7.27 -2.48
N TRP A 90 20.04 7.49 -1.23
CA TRP A 90 21.33 7.11 -0.67
C TRP A 90 21.53 5.59 -0.64
N ASN A 91 20.44 4.84 -0.85
CA ASN A 91 20.52 3.42 -1.03
C ASN A 91 20.86 2.96 -2.45
N GLN A 92 20.81 3.81 -3.46
CA GLN A 92 21.11 3.45 -4.84
C GLN A 92 22.61 3.30 -5.12
N THR A 93 22.96 2.87 -6.34
CA THR A 93 24.37 2.78 -6.77
C THR A 93 25.01 4.16 -6.89
N ASP A 94 26.32 4.26 -6.63
CA ASP A 94 27.04 5.54 -6.71
C ASP A 94 26.87 6.22 -8.08
N ASN A 95 26.86 5.46 -9.18
CA ASN A 95 26.63 5.99 -10.53
C ASN A 95 25.22 6.59 -10.69
N PHE A 96 24.21 5.91 -10.13
CA PHE A 96 22.83 6.41 -10.16
C PHE A 96 22.70 7.69 -9.34
N ILE A 97 23.22 7.70 -8.11
CA ILE A 97 23.21 8.88 -7.24
C ILE A 97 23.90 10.06 -7.93
N GLN A 98 25.08 9.85 -8.52
CA GLN A 98 25.80 10.89 -9.26
C GLN A 98 24.98 11.42 -10.45
N ALA A 99 24.27 10.55 -11.17
CA ALA A 99 23.45 10.96 -12.31
C ALA A 99 22.22 11.79 -11.87
N VAL A 100 21.55 11.40 -10.77
CA VAL A 100 20.48 12.18 -10.14
C VAL A 100 21.00 13.54 -9.70
N LEU A 101 22.08 13.56 -8.90
CA LEU A 101 22.68 14.79 -8.40
C LEU A 101 23.14 15.71 -9.54
N LYS A 102 23.74 15.15 -10.60
CA LYS A 102 24.14 15.92 -11.78
C LYS A 102 22.98 16.63 -12.45
N ARG A 103 21.81 16.00 -12.50
CA ARG A 103 20.61 16.59 -13.11
C ARG A 103 20.05 17.69 -12.24
N GLU A 104 19.76 17.39 -10.99
CA GLU A 104 18.99 18.28 -10.13
C GLU A 104 19.85 19.35 -9.45
N MET A 105 21.06 19.03 -8.98
CA MET A 105 21.95 20.02 -8.37
C MET A 105 22.46 21.03 -9.40
N THR A 106 22.58 20.64 -10.67
CA THR A 106 22.85 21.60 -11.76
C THR A 106 21.71 22.60 -11.90
N LEU A 107 20.46 22.14 -11.93
CA LEU A 107 19.29 23.02 -12.01
C LEU A 107 19.19 23.95 -10.79
N LEU A 108 19.44 23.43 -9.58
CA LEU A 108 19.45 24.23 -8.35
C LEU A 108 20.55 25.28 -8.37
N ARG A 109 21.78 24.91 -8.73
CA ARG A 109 22.91 25.84 -8.88
C ARG A 109 22.59 26.93 -9.91
N ASP A 110 22.03 26.56 -11.06
CA ASP A 110 21.70 27.48 -12.15
C ASP A 110 20.52 28.41 -11.78
N MET A 111 19.65 28.00 -10.85
CA MET A 111 18.64 28.87 -10.24
C MET A 111 19.26 29.87 -9.24
N GLY A 112 20.47 29.61 -8.74
CA GLY A 112 21.13 30.43 -7.71
C GLY A 112 20.91 29.92 -6.29
N VAL A 113 20.43 28.68 -6.12
CA VAL A 113 20.37 28.00 -4.82
C VAL A 113 21.79 27.73 -4.32
N ASN A 114 22.03 28.04 -3.05
CA ASN A 114 23.32 27.81 -2.39
C ASN A 114 23.22 26.92 -1.15
N ALA A 115 22.01 26.49 -0.77
CA ALA A 115 21.81 25.56 0.33
C ALA A 115 20.63 24.61 0.05
N ILE A 116 20.74 23.36 0.50
CA ILE A 116 19.63 22.41 0.57
C ILE A 116 19.38 22.01 2.02
N ARG A 117 18.13 21.72 2.35
CA ARG A 117 17.75 21.08 3.60
C ARG A 117 17.58 19.59 3.35
N GLN A 118 18.21 18.78 4.21
CA GLN A 118 18.13 17.32 4.17
C GLN A 118 17.87 16.77 5.56
N PHE A 119 17.08 15.70 5.63
CA PHE A 119 17.09 14.85 6.81
C PHE A 119 18.50 14.27 7.01
N ASP A 120 18.76 13.81 8.22
CA ASP A 120 20.09 13.36 8.64
C ASP A 120 20.45 11.93 8.18
N ASP A 121 19.79 11.44 7.12
CA ASP A 121 20.02 10.17 6.45
C ASP A 121 21.02 10.27 5.28
N ILE A 122 21.31 11.48 4.78
CA ILE A 122 22.31 11.72 3.73
C ILE A 122 23.73 11.37 4.20
N PRO A 123 24.43 10.38 3.61
CA PRO A 123 25.80 10.08 4.02
C PRO A 123 26.75 11.29 3.89
N PRO A 124 27.68 11.53 4.84
CA PRO A 124 28.60 12.68 4.81
C PRO A 124 29.36 12.86 3.49
N ARG A 125 29.73 11.75 2.83
CA ARG A 125 30.40 11.77 1.53
C ARG A 125 29.58 12.46 0.43
N TRP A 126 28.24 12.37 0.48
CA TRP A 126 27.36 13.00 -0.49
C TRP A 126 27.12 14.47 -0.18
N VAL A 127 27.12 14.85 1.10
CA VAL A 127 27.18 16.28 1.51
C VAL A 127 28.43 16.93 0.90
N GLU A 128 29.59 16.32 1.10
CA GLU A 128 30.86 16.82 0.56
C GLU A 128 30.87 16.83 -0.97
N TYR A 129 30.32 15.79 -1.60
CA TYR A 129 30.20 15.71 -3.06
C TYR A 129 29.33 16.84 -3.64
N ILE A 130 28.16 17.11 -3.04
CA ILE A 130 27.26 18.17 -3.49
C ILE A 130 27.96 19.53 -3.36
N TYR A 131 28.60 19.77 -2.21
CA TYR A 131 29.34 20.99 -1.96
C TYR A 131 30.49 21.20 -2.95
N LYS A 132 31.35 20.20 -3.15
CA LYS A 132 32.53 20.35 -4.04
C LYS A 132 32.17 20.50 -5.51
N ASN A 133 31.10 19.86 -5.98
CA ASN A 133 30.76 19.84 -7.41
C ASN A 133 29.75 20.93 -7.80
N TYR A 134 28.92 21.41 -6.87
CA TYR A 134 27.85 22.36 -7.17
C TYR A 134 27.88 23.63 -6.31
N GLY A 135 28.73 23.69 -5.27
CA GLY A 135 28.81 24.85 -4.38
C GLY A 135 27.59 25.01 -3.46
N ILE A 136 26.81 23.95 -3.29
CA ILE A 136 25.58 23.94 -2.49
C ILE A 136 25.89 23.34 -1.12
N TYR A 137 25.57 24.08 -0.05
CA TYR A 137 25.72 23.62 1.33
C TYR A 137 24.51 22.80 1.78
N THR A 138 24.68 21.96 2.80
CA THR A 138 23.62 21.11 3.35
C THR A 138 23.30 21.51 4.78
N VAL A 139 22.03 21.79 5.08
CA VAL A 139 21.52 21.84 6.44
C VAL A 139 21.11 20.45 6.87
N LEU A 140 21.71 19.97 7.97
CA LEU A 140 21.39 18.66 8.54
C LEU A 140 20.20 18.80 9.47
N ASN A 141 19.16 18.01 9.23
CA ASN A 141 17.90 18.14 9.95
C ASN A 141 17.51 16.90 10.78
N PRO A 142 18.09 16.71 11.99
CA PRO A 142 17.64 15.68 12.92
C PRO A 142 16.20 15.92 13.42
N LEU A 143 15.33 14.94 13.24
CA LEU A 143 13.87 15.10 13.39
C LEU A 143 13.35 15.09 14.84
N MET A 144 14.21 14.81 15.82
CA MET A 144 13.86 14.83 17.25
C MET A 144 12.59 14.02 17.60
N GLY A 145 12.44 12.85 16.97
CA GLY A 145 11.33 11.92 17.22
C GLY A 145 9.98 12.34 16.64
N ARG A 146 9.94 13.31 15.70
CA ARG A 146 8.69 13.82 15.08
C ARG A 146 7.83 12.71 14.45
N TYR A 147 8.48 11.79 13.73
CA TYR A 147 7.84 10.69 13.02
C TYR A 147 8.12 9.33 13.69
N GLY A 148 8.38 9.36 14.99
CA GLY A 148 8.75 8.19 15.79
C GLY A 148 10.25 8.06 16.02
N THR A 149 10.62 7.19 16.97
CA THR A 149 12.01 6.91 17.34
C THR A 149 12.13 5.52 17.97
N PHE A 150 13.35 4.98 18.09
CA PHE A 150 13.58 3.75 18.82
C PHE A 150 13.97 4.04 20.27
N VAL A 151 13.24 3.46 21.21
CA VAL A 151 13.51 3.58 22.65
C VAL A 151 13.81 2.18 23.18
N ALA A 152 15.06 1.96 23.59
CA ALA A 152 15.54 0.67 24.10
C ALA A 152 15.26 -0.52 23.14
N GLY A 153 15.38 -0.29 21.82
CA GLY A 153 15.15 -1.32 20.79
C GLY A 153 13.67 -1.55 20.43
N VAL A 154 12.74 -0.77 20.99
CA VAL A 154 11.31 -0.79 20.65
C VAL A 154 10.97 0.45 19.84
N SER A 155 10.24 0.28 18.73
CA SER A 155 9.73 1.41 17.95
C SER A 155 8.65 2.15 18.75
N ALA A 156 8.87 3.44 18.97
CA ALA A 156 7.91 4.36 19.58
C ALA A 156 7.39 5.29 18.47
N PRO A 157 6.20 5.04 17.90
CA PRO A 157 5.67 5.84 16.78
C PRO A 157 5.35 7.27 17.21
N ASN A 158 4.96 7.47 18.47
CA ASN A 158 4.77 8.77 19.09
C ASN A 158 5.79 8.98 20.20
N THR A 159 6.49 10.12 20.16
CA THR A 159 7.50 10.45 21.16
C THR A 159 6.86 11.14 22.37
N ASP A 160 7.00 10.55 23.56
CA ASP A 160 6.72 11.23 24.82
C ASP A 160 7.92 12.05 25.29
N TYR A 161 7.87 13.37 25.08
CA TYR A 161 8.93 14.30 25.49
C TYR A 161 9.08 14.46 27.00
N SER A 162 8.10 14.04 27.81
CA SER A 162 8.19 14.06 29.28
C SER A 162 8.95 12.85 29.84
N ASN A 163 9.02 11.75 29.07
CA ASN A 163 9.62 10.50 29.50
C ASN A 163 11.16 10.55 29.45
N PRO A 164 11.86 10.37 30.59
CA PRO A 164 13.33 10.42 30.64
C PRO A 164 14.03 9.40 29.74
N VAL A 165 13.43 8.24 29.49
CA VAL A 165 14.00 7.19 28.64
C VAL A 165 13.97 7.61 27.17
N HIS A 166 12.85 8.21 26.72
CA HIS A 166 12.71 8.74 25.35
C HIS A 166 13.69 9.88 25.11
N ARG A 167 13.76 10.85 26.05
CA ARG A 167 14.70 11.97 25.99
C ARG A 167 16.14 11.49 25.86
N LYS A 168 16.55 10.53 26.69
CA LYS A 168 17.90 9.95 26.64
C LYS A 168 18.18 9.28 25.29
N ALA A 169 17.22 8.55 24.73
CA ALA A 169 17.36 7.91 23.42
C ALA A 169 17.62 8.96 22.33
N LEU A 170 16.79 10.01 22.26
CA LEU A 170 16.93 11.09 21.28
C LEU A 170 18.25 11.86 21.40
N LEU A 171 18.68 12.20 22.62
CA LEU A 171 19.95 12.90 22.83
C LEU A 171 21.16 12.02 22.51
N THR A 172 21.05 10.71 22.73
CA THR A 172 22.11 9.76 22.38
C THR A 172 22.23 9.60 20.87
N ASP A 173 21.10 9.43 20.17
CA ASP A 173 21.05 9.38 18.70
C ASP A 173 21.61 10.67 18.10
N LEU A 174 21.15 11.83 18.58
CA LEU A 174 21.66 13.13 18.14
C LEU A 174 23.18 13.25 18.35
N ALA A 175 23.69 12.86 19.52
CA ALA A 175 25.12 12.91 19.80
C ALA A 175 25.93 12.06 18.80
N GLN A 176 25.46 10.85 18.46
CA GLN A 176 26.11 9.97 17.48
C GLN A 176 26.12 10.60 16.09
N ARG A 177 25.03 11.23 15.68
CA ARG A 177 24.93 11.92 14.39
C ARG A 177 25.87 13.11 14.32
N VAL A 178 25.97 13.92 15.38
CA VAL A 178 26.93 15.04 15.40
C VAL A 178 28.36 14.56 15.17
N GLU A 179 28.76 13.46 15.81
CA GLU A 179 30.09 12.86 15.58
C GLU A 179 30.25 12.36 14.13
N GLN A 180 29.21 11.78 13.53
CA GLN A 180 29.25 11.27 12.15
C GLN A 180 29.50 12.38 11.11
N TYR A 181 28.91 13.56 11.31
CA TYR A 181 29.08 14.69 10.38
C TYR A 181 30.19 15.67 10.78
N HIS A 182 30.78 15.50 11.96
CA HIS A 182 31.81 16.41 12.47
C HIS A 182 32.97 16.57 11.48
N GLY A 183 33.24 17.81 11.06
CA GLY A 183 34.30 18.13 10.09
C GLY A 183 33.97 17.85 8.62
N THR A 184 32.73 17.49 8.29
CA THR A 184 32.28 17.28 6.89
C THR A 184 32.19 18.62 6.15
N PRO A 185 33.00 18.86 5.09
CA PRO A 185 32.90 20.08 4.31
C PRO A 185 31.52 20.22 3.63
N GLY A 186 30.95 21.42 3.65
CA GLY A 186 29.65 21.70 3.06
C GLY A 186 28.46 21.61 4.01
N VAL A 187 28.64 21.19 5.28
CA VAL A 187 27.59 21.31 6.30
C VAL A 187 27.36 22.79 6.62
N LEU A 188 26.15 23.32 6.52
CA LEU A 188 25.85 24.73 6.80
C LEU A 188 25.55 24.96 8.28
N MET A 189 24.63 24.17 8.82
CA MET A 189 24.13 24.29 10.20
C MET A 189 23.37 23.02 10.61
N TRP A 190 23.10 22.93 11.91
CA TRP A 190 22.18 21.93 12.48
C TRP A 190 20.79 22.55 12.61
N MET A 191 19.75 21.86 12.13
CA MET A 191 18.36 22.27 12.27
C MET A 191 17.58 21.17 13.00
N LEU A 192 17.13 21.42 14.21
CA LEU A 192 16.46 20.42 15.03
C LEU A 192 14.94 20.39 14.78
N GLY A 193 14.40 19.19 14.59
CA GLY A 193 12.97 18.94 14.47
C GLY A 193 12.36 19.23 13.09
N ASN A 194 11.08 18.96 12.94
CA ASN A 194 10.22 19.41 11.85
C ASN A 194 8.79 19.55 12.37
N GLU A 195 8.39 20.76 12.79
CA GLU A 195 7.06 21.05 13.34
C GLU A 195 6.66 20.13 14.50
N ASN A 196 7.61 19.81 15.39
CA ASN A 196 7.37 18.98 16.57
C ASN A 196 6.26 19.56 17.47
N ASN A 197 6.04 20.88 17.44
CA ASN A 197 4.93 21.54 18.14
C ASN A 197 3.56 21.16 17.57
N TYR A 198 3.40 21.04 16.25
CA TYR A 198 2.17 20.54 15.65
C TYR A 198 1.97 19.04 15.93
N GLY A 199 3.07 18.28 16.01
CA GLY A 199 3.07 16.88 16.46
C GLY A 199 2.60 16.66 17.90
N LEU A 200 2.42 17.72 18.70
CA LEU A 200 1.75 17.59 20.00
C LEU A 200 0.24 17.34 19.83
N HIS A 201 -0.37 17.75 18.72
CA HIS A 201 -1.81 17.66 18.49
C HIS A 201 -2.19 16.66 17.40
N TRP A 202 -1.35 16.49 16.38
CA TRP A 202 -1.62 15.56 15.28
C TRP A 202 -1.40 14.11 15.71
N THR A 203 -2.29 13.23 15.26
CA THR A 203 -2.30 11.79 15.58
C THR A 203 -1.69 10.91 14.50
N GLY A 204 -1.32 11.47 13.35
CA GLY A 204 -0.78 10.76 12.19
C GLY A 204 0.42 11.47 11.55
N TYR A 205 0.94 10.84 10.48
CA TYR A 205 2.07 11.32 9.70
C TYR A 205 1.67 12.27 8.57
N GLU A 206 0.41 12.21 8.11
CA GLU A 206 -0.16 13.17 7.17
C GLU A 206 -0.37 14.53 7.84
N ILE A 207 -0.22 15.60 7.06
CA ILE A 207 -0.45 16.96 7.53
C ILE A 207 -1.94 17.14 7.79
N GLN A 208 -2.26 17.67 8.97
CA GLN A 208 -3.63 17.91 9.43
C GLN A 208 -3.85 19.43 9.59
N ALA A 209 -5.08 19.83 9.87
CA ALA A 209 -5.38 21.23 10.18
C ALA A 209 -4.48 21.77 11.32
N LEU A 210 -4.10 23.05 11.20
CA LEU A 210 -3.32 23.74 12.22
C LEU A 210 -4.08 23.74 13.56
N PRO A 211 -3.40 23.44 14.69
CA PRO A 211 -4.06 23.29 15.98
C PRO A 211 -4.65 24.62 16.49
N GLY A 212 -5.89 24.59 16.98
CA GLY A 212 -6.60 25.77 17.50
C GLY A 212 -6.46 26.03 19.01
N GLN A 213 -5.85 25.11 19.78
CA GLN A 213 -5.60 25.28 21.22
C GLN A 213 -4.17 24.86 21.56
N GLU A 214 -3.48 25.70 22.34
CA GLU A 214 -2.12 25.43 22.81
C GLU A 214 -2.10 24.45 23.99
N ASP A 215 -1.21 23.45 23.95
CA ASP A 215 -0.92 22.54 25.08
C ASP A 215 0.43 22.93 25.71
N ALA A 216 0.39 23.98 26.53
CA ALA A 216 1.58 24.57 27.13
C ALA A 216 2.39 23.57 28.00
N ALA A 217 1.72 22.61 28.65
CA ALA A 217 2.37 21.63 29.52
C ALA A 217 3.23 20.65 28.71
N ARG A 218 2.71 20.12 27.60
CA ARG A 218 3.50 19.25 26.72
C ARG A 218 4.57 20.02 25.95
N ALA A 219 4.28 21.27 25.57
CA ALA A 219 5.25 22.14 24.90
C ALA A 219 6.48 22.44 25.79
N GLU A 220 6.32 22.61 27.10
CA GLU A 220 7.45 22.81 28.03
C GLU A 220 8.43 21.62 28.03
N HIS A 221 7.92 20.38 27.97
CA HIS A 221 8.77 19.19 27.82
C HIS A 221 9.50 19.14 26.48
N LEU A 222 8.84 19.54 25.39
CA LEU A 222 9.45 19.61 24.05
C LEU A 222 10.59 20.64 24.02
N TYR A 223 10.34 21.89 24.42
CA TYR A 223 11.35 22.94 24.28
C TYR A 223 12.48 22.85 25.30
N SER A 224 12.23 22.27 26.49
CA SER A 224 13.34 21.90 27.39
C SER A 224 14.25 20.84 26.76
N LEU A 225 13.70 19.86 26.04
CA LEU A 225 14.50 18.88 25.29
C LEU A 225 15.28 19.55 24.16
N MET A 226 14.65 20.47 23.41
CA MET A 226 15.34 21.22 22.36
C MET A 226 16.52 22.02 22.93
N GLY A 227 16.38 22.64 24.11
CA GLY A 227 17.49 23.29 24.80
C GLY A 227 18.63 22.31 25.17
N GLU A 228 18.29 21.12 25.67
CA GLU A 228 19.27 20.06 25.93
C GLU A 228 19.97 19.58 24.65
N ALA A 229 19.23 19.45 23.54
CA ALA A 229 19.74 19.06 22.24
C ALA A 229 20.70 20.11 21.66
N VAL A 230 20.36 21.40 21.75
CA VAL A 230 21.25 22.51 21.37
C VAL A 230 22.58 22.44 22.14
N ARG A 231 22.53 22.25 23.46
CA ARG A 231 23.75 22.09 24.28
C ARG A 231 24.53 20.83 23.90
N THR A 232 23.84 19.74 23.57
CA THR A 232 24.45 18.47 23.16
C THR A 232 25.26 18.62 21.87
N ILE A 233 24.72 19.37 20.89
CA ILE A 233 25.43 19.70 19.64
C ILE A 233 26.60 20.62 19.95
N LYS A 234 26.39 21.73 20.66
CA LYS A 234 27.44 22.74 20.92
C LYS A 234 28.62 22.21 21.73
N ALA A 235 28.43 21.14 22.49
CA ALA A 235 29.52 20.44 23.19
C ALA A 235 30.45 19.66 22.24
N ARG A 236 30.01 19.36 21.01
CA ARG A 236 30.71 18.54 20.02
C ARG A 236 31.07 19.31 18.75
N ASP A 237 30.22 20.24 18.34
CA ASP A 237 30.42 21.10 17.18
C ASP A 237 30.26 22.57 17.57
N THR A 238 31.39 23.28 17.61
CA THR A 238 31.46 24.72 17.88
C THR A 238 31.62 25.57 16.62
N HIS A 239 31.64 24.93 15.45
CA HIS A 239 31.92 25.60 14.17
C HIS A 239 30.64 25.86 13.36
N HIS A 240 29.51 25.24 13.71
CA HIS A 240 28.24 25.45 13.04
C HIS A 240 27.15 25.95 14.01
N PRO A 241 26.25 26.84 13.56
CA PRO A 241 25.13 27.29 14.38
C PRO A 241 24.06 26.20 14.50
N VAL A 242 23.21 26.33 15.52
CA VAL A 242 22.06 25.46 15.76
C VAL A 242 20.77 26.24 15.62
N SER A 243 19.84 25.67 14.84
CA SER A 243 18.48 26.16 14.61
C SER A 243 17.45 25.08 14.95
N ILE A 244 16.17 25.42 14.84
CA ILE A 244 15.02 24.50 14.94
C ILE A 244 14.14 24.68 13.68
N ALA A 245 13.34 23.69 13.31
CA ALA A 245 12.24 23.88 12.35
C ALA A 245 10.91 23.88 13.10
N ASN A 246 10.50 25.04 13.59
CA ASN A 246 9.27 25.21 14.36
C ASN A 246 8.06 25.44 13.45
N GLY A 247 6.88 24.94 13.81
CA GLY A 247 5.64 25.33 13.14
C GLY A 247 5.28 26.78 13.52
N ASP A 248 5.49 27.73 12.60
CA ASP A 248 5.31 29.17 12.80
C ASP A 248 6.01 29.71 14.10
N ALA A 249 5.58 30.86 14.63
CA ALA A 249 6.08 31.51 15.84
C ALA A 249 5.47 30.96 17.14
N GLN A 250 4.77 29.83 17.07
CA GLN A 250 4.08 29.25 18.22
C GLN A 250 5.08 28.94 19.35
N TYR A 251 4.68 29.20 20.60
CA TYR A 251 5.48 28.97 21.81
C TYR A 251 6.82 29.72 21.88
N VAL A 252 7.01 30.80 21.12
CA VAL A 252 8.24 31.60 21.11
C VAL A 252 8.70 32.04 22.52
N ASP A 253 7.78 32.31 23.45
CA ASP A 253 8.12 32.66 24.84
C ASP A 253 8.72 31.47 25.62
N LEU A 254 8.25 30.24 25.36
CA LEU A 254 8.85 29.03 25.94
C LEU A 254 10.23 28.77 25.35
N ILE A 255 10.41 28.99 24.05
CA ILE A 255 11.70 28.86 23.37
C ILE A 255 12.72 29.84 23.96
N ALA A 256 12.32 31.09 24.18
CA ALA A 256 13.15 32.12 24.81
C ALA A 256 13.66 31.68 26.19
N ARG A 257 12.80 31.03 26.98
CA ARG A 257 13.09 30.59 28.35
C ARG A 257 13.89 29.28 28.42
N LEU A 258 13.55 28.31 27.57
CA LEU A 258 14.01 26.91 27.70
C LEU A 258 15.13 26.54 26.73
N ALA A 259 15.32 27.30 25.64
CA ALA A 259 16.41 27.12 24.67
C ALA A 259 17.16 28.45 24.38
N PRO A 260 17.67 29.15 25.41
CA PRO A 260 18.34 30.44 25.23
C PRO A 260 19.63 30.34 24.40
N GLU A 261 20.25 29.17 24.30
CA GLU A 261 21.50 28.95 23.54
C GLU A 261 21.30 28.74 22.02
N LEU A 262 20.05 28.68 21.54
CA LEU A 262 19.72 28.57 20.12
C LEU A 262 20.34 29.72 19.31
N ASP A 263 20.94 29.48 18.15
CA ASP A 263 21.59 30.57 17.38
C ASP A 263 20.63 31.28 16.43
N ILE A 264 19.75 30.50 15.79
CA ILE A 264 18.83 30.96 14.73
C ILE A 264 17.44 30.41 15.03
N PHE A 265 16.41 31.26 14.98
CA PHE A 265 15.03 30.79 15.01
C PHE A 265 14.60 30.39 13.60
N GLY A 266 14.40 29.09 13.38
CA GLY A 266 13.87 28.57 12.13
C GLY A 266 12.39 28.23 12.26
N ALA A 267 11.61 28.57 11.24
CA ALA A 267 10.17 28.29 11.22
C ALA A 267 9.65 27.87 9.84
N ASN A 268 8.72 26.92 9.83
CA ASN A 268 7.86 26.62 8.69
C ASN A 268 6.75 27.67 8.66
N VAL A 269 6.66 28.44 7.57
CA VAL A 269 5.84 29.65 7.47
C VAL A 269 4.92 29.56 6.26
N TYR A 270 3.63 29.30 6.52
CA TYR A 270 2.58 29.28 5.50
C TYR A 270 1.54 30.39 5.75
N ARG A 271 2.00 31.63 5.95
CA ARG A 271 1.14 32.79 6.26
C ARG A 271 0.54 33.50 5.04
N GLY A 272 0.85 33.00 3.83
CA GLY A 272 0.45 33.57 2.56
C GLY A 272 1.53 34.45 1.92
N ALA A 273 1.11 35.49 1.21
CA ALA A 273 2.01 36.42 0.51
C ALA A 273 2.90 37.29 1.42
N SER A 274 2.59 37.35 2.72
CA SER A 274 3.40 38.06 3.72
C SER A 274 3.48 37.26 5.02
N ALA A 275 4.64 37.29 5.66
CA ALA A 275 4.93 36.74 6.98
C ALA A 275 4.40 37.61 8.14
N ARG A 276 3.87 38.80 7.84
CA ARG A 276 3.23 39.72 8.79
C ARG A 276 4.20 40.12 9.92
N ASP A 277 3.87 39.84 11.17
CA ASP A 277 4.61 40.24 12.37
C ASP A 277 5.75 39.28 12.77
N LEU A 278 5.98 38.20 12.03
CA LEU A 278 6.95 37.15 12.40
C LEU A 278 8.34 37.69 12.73
N PHE A 279 8.87 38.55 11.85
CA PHE A 279 10.22 39.11 12.01
C PHE A 279 10.34 39.97 13.27
N ASP A 280 9.35 40.80 13.52
CA ASP A 280 9.30 41.70 14.68
C ASP A 280 9.12 40.92 15.98
N VAL A 281 8.21 39.94 16.00
CA VAL A 281 7.95 39.08 17.17
C VAL A 281 9.22 38.33 17.57
N VAL A 282 9.93 37.74 16.60
CA VAL A 282 11.16 37.01 16.90
C VAL A 282 12.27 37.96 17.37
N LEU A 283 12.43 39.13 16.73
CA LEU A 283 13.42 40.11 17.16
C LEU A 283 13.15 40.59 18.59
N GLN A 284 11.89 40.89 18.91
CA GLN A 284 11.50 41.39 20.24
C GLN A 284 11.62 40.34 21.33
N LYS A 285 11.20 39.10 21.07
CA LYS A 285 11.13 38.05 22.09
C LYS A 285 12.40 37.22 22.21
N LEU A 286 13.07 36.92 21.09
CA LEU A 286 14.28 36.09 21.07
C LEU A 286 15.56 36.91 20.86
N ASN A 287 15.47 38.08 20.23
CA ASN A 287 16.63 38.89 19.84
C ASN A 287 17.64 38.09 18.99
N LYS A 288 17.11 37.29 18.06
CA LYS A 288 17.83 36.34 17.19
C LYS A 288 17.44 36.52 15.72
N PRO A 289 18.28 36.07 14.77
CA PRO A 289 17.90 35.99 13.38
C PRO A 289 16.80 34.95 13.12
N VAL A 290 16.02 35.18 12.06
CA VAL A 290 14.96 34.32 11.54
C VAL A 290 15.39 33.71 10.21
N MET A 291 15.04 32.44 10.03
CA MET A 291 15.19 31.71 8.76
C MET A 291 13.91 30.91 8.49
N PHE A 292 13.42 30.93 7.24
CA PHE A 292 12.27 30.09 6.90
C PHE A 292 12.77 28.69 6.59
N THR A 293 12.34 27.69 7.35
CA THR A 293 12.74 26.28 7.18
C THR A 293 11.88 25.57 6.14
N GLU A 294 10.63 26.02 5.99
CA GLU A 294 9.73 25.73 4.87
C GLU A 294 8.84 26.94 4.62
N PHE A 295 8.57 27.25 3.36
CA PHE A 295 7.55 28.23 2.95
C PHE A 295 7.32 28.08 1.44
N GLY A 296 6.16 28.51 0.97
CA GLY A 296 5.82 28.45 -0.45
C GLY A 296 4.33 28.46 -0.65
N ALA A 297 3.88 27.92 -1.78
CA ALA A 297 2.49 27.68 -2.11
C ALA A 297 2.43 26.42 -2.99
N ASP A 298 1.32 25.70 -2.93
CA ASP A 298 1.01 24.67 -3.90
C ASP A 298 0.65 25.28 -5.25
N ALA A 299 0.85 24.48 -6.30
CA ALA A 299 0.54 24.82 -7.68
C ALA A 299 -0.84 24.33 -8.09
N TYR A 300 -1.82 24.24 -7.19
CA TYR A 300 -3.17 23.76 -7.50
C TYR A 300 -4.22 24.75 -6.99
N ASP A 301 -5.25 25.03 -7.78
CA ASP A 301 -6.42 25.79 -7.35
C ASP A 301 -7.51 24.79 -6.97
N ALA A 302 -7.67 24.56 -5.66
CA ALA A 302 -8.63 23.59 -5.13
C ALA A 302 -10.08 23.97 -5.48
N ARG A 303 -10.37 25.27 -5.64
CA ARG A 303 -11.70 25.78 -6.00
C ARG A 303 -12.00 25.57 -7.49
N ALA A 304 -11.01 25.75 -8.36
CA ALA A 304 -11.17 25.58 -9.81
C ALA A 304 -10.89 24.13 -10.29
N GLY A 305 -10.29 23.28 -9.46
CA GLY A 305 -9.97 21.89 -9.78
C GLY A 305 -8.92 21.76 -10.88
N ARG A 306 -7.89 22.62 -10.88
CA ARG A 306 -6.83 22.64 -11.90
C ARG A 306 -5.52 23.18 -11.34
N GLU A 307 -4.42 22.82 -12.00
CA GLU A 307 -3.10 23.39 -11.71
C GLU A 307 -3.07 24.92 -11.91
N ASP A 308 -2.46 25.64 -10.96
CA ASP A 308 -2.23 27.09 -10.95
C ASP A 308 -0.77 27.42 -10.58
N HIS A 309 0.14 27.08 -11.50
CA HIS A 309 1.57 27.40 -11.37
C HIS A 309 1.88 28.91 -11.34
N LEU A 310 0.95 29.77 -11.76
CA LEU A 310 1.13 31.22 -11.75
C LEU A 310 0.90 31.81 -10.36
N ALA A 311 -0.15 31.35 -9.66
CA ALA A 311 -0.38 31.75 -8.27
C ALA A 311 0.81 31.34 -7.38
N GLN A 312 1.29 30.10 -7.51
CA GLN A 312 2.50 29.63 -6.80
C GLN A 312 3.68 30.59 -7.01
N ALA A 313 3.96 30.93 -8.27
CA ALA A 313 5.07 31.80 -8.63
C ALA A 313 4.93 33.22 -8.07
N ASP A 314 3.72 33.80 -8.03
CA ASP A 314 3.49 35.13 -7.46
C ASP A 314 3.59 35.14 -5.93
N TYR A 315 3.12 34.08 -5.24
CA TYR A 315 3.33 33.94 -3.79
C TYR A 315 4.82 33.91 -3.45
N LEU A 316 5.60 33.08 -4.14
CA LEU A 316 7.04 32.98 -3.93
C LEU A 316 7.77 34.30 -4.24
N ARG A 317 7.36 35.01 -5.30
CA ARG A 317 7.91 36.34 -5.62
C ARG A 317 7.72 37.33 -4.46
N LYS A 318 6.50 37.43 -3.93
CA LYS A 318 6.16 38.33 -2.81
C LYS A 318 6.84 37.94 -1.50
N GLN A 319 6.88 36.65 -1.20
CA GLN A 319 7.56 36.12 -0.01
C GLN A 319 9.06 36.44 -0.06
N TRP A 320 9.72 36.25 -1.20
CA TRP A 320 11.14 36.58 -1.35
C TRP A 320 11.42 38.09 -1.36
N GLU A 321 10.54 38.90 -1.93
CA GLU A 321 10.61 40.36 -1.83
C GLU A 321 10.59 40.81 -0.36
N GLU A 322 9.68 40.24 0.44
CA GLU A 322 9.60 40.54 1.86
C GLU A 322 10.84 40.07 2.64
N ILE A 323 11.33 38.85 2.38
CA ILE A 323 12.58 38.34 2.96
C ILE A 323 13.73 39.31 2.69
N TYR A 324 13.89 39.77 1.44
CA TYR A 324 14.94 40.73 1.09
C TYR A 324 14.76 42.05 1.83
N SER A 325 13.53 42.56 1.94
CA SER A 325 13.26 43.81 2.67
C SER A 325 13.53 43.71 4.18
N GLN A 326 13.54 42.51 4.74
CA GLN A 326 13.79 42.21 6.15
C GLN A 326 15.23 41.76 6.42
N SER A 327 16.06 41.67 5.39
CA SER A 327 17.46 41.31 5.49
C SER A 327 18.32 42.45 6.07
N TYR A 328 19.54 42.09 6.44
CA TYR A 328 20.59 42.97 6.93
C TYR A 328 20.72 44.28 6.13
N GLY A 329 20.70 45.42 6.83
CA GLY A 329 20.94 46.75 6.25
C GLY A 329 19.75 47.41 5.54
N GLN A 330 18.55 46.82 5.59
CA GLN A 330 17.37 47.33 4.86
C GLN A 330 16.41 48.20 5.70
N GLY A 331 16.75 48.50 6.96
CA GLY A 331 16.01 49.45 7.80
C GLY A 331 14.67 48.97 8.36
N ARG A 332 14.31 47.70 8.18
CA ARG A 332 13.15 47.03 8.85
C ARG A 332 13.62 46.23 10.08
N ALA A 333 13.12 45.00 10.30
CA ALA A 333 13.57 44.16 11.41
C ALA A 333 15.03 43.71 11.26
N GLN A 334 15.54 43.62 10.01
CA GLN A 334 16.94 43.34 9.69
C GLN A 334 17.46 42.03 10.30
N ASN A 335 16.58 41.03 10.46
CA ASN A 335 16.88 39.75 11.08
C ASN A 335 16.61 38.54 10.15
N ALA A 336 16.23 38.76 8.89
CA ALA A 336 16.01 37.68 7.93
C ALA A 336 17.32 37.16 7.31
N LEU A 337 17.61 35.87 7.46
CA LEU A 337 18.78 35.21 6.84
C LEU A 337 18.49 34.61 5.46
N GLY A 338 17.22 34.53 5.07
CA GLY A 338 16.74 33.78 3.92
C GLY A 338 15.88 32.59 4.33
N GLY A 339 15.79 31.57 3.48
CA GLY A 339 14.99 30.39 3.79
C GLY A 339 15.02 29.30 2.72
N PHE A 340 14.30 28.21 2.99
CA PHE A 340 14.17 27.03 2.15
C PHE A 340 12.78 26.93 1.55
N VAL A 341 12.68 27.08 0.24
CA VAL A 341 11.40 26.92 -0.48
C VAL A 341 10.93 25.47 -0.35
N PHE A 342 9.65 25.28 -0.02
CA PHE A 342 8.99 23.98 0.03
C PHE A 342 8.07 23.84 -1.19
N GLN A 343 8.35 22.94 -2.13
CA GLN A 343 9.52 22.03 -2.21
C GLN A 343 10.04 21.89 -3.64
N TRP A 344 11.15 21.15 -3.82
CA TRP A 344 11.81 21.03 -5.12
C TRP A 344 10.93 20.40 -6.22
N VAL A 345 10.36 19.23 -5.93
CA VAL A 345 9.51 18.45 -6.84
C VAL A 345 8.19 18.06 -6.17
N ASP A 346 7.18 17.74 -6.97
CA ASP A 346 5.90 17.20 -6.49
C ASP A 346 6.08 15.94 -5.64
N GLY A 347 5.26 15.82 -4.60
CA GLY A 347 5.31 14.69 -3.66
C GLY A 347 4.11 13.77 -3.84
N TRP A 348 4.11 12.93 -4.90
CA TRP A 348 3.03 12.00 -5.30
C TRP A 348 2.63 10.94 -4.25
N TRP A 349 3.29 10.96 -3.09
CA TRP A 349 3.03 10.08 -1.97
C TRP A 349 2.49 10.84 -0.76
N LYS A 350 2.35 12.16 -0.81
CA LYS A 350 2.01 12.94 0.39
C LYS A 350 0.56 12.70 0.83
N MET A 351 -0.35 12.40 -0.09
CA MET A 351 -1.72 11.96 0.22
C MET A 351 -1.80 10.44 0.29
N GLY A 352 -2.38 9.90 1.35
CA GLY A 352 -2.52 8.45 1.57
C GLY A 352 -1.23 7.75 2.01
N GLN A 353 -0.04 8.28 1.69
CA GLN A 353 1.32 7.83 2.06
C GLN A 353 1.74 6.42 1.62
N GLU A 354 0.81 5.49 1.50
CA GLU A 354 1.02 4.11 1.10
C GLU A 354 0.01 3.64 0.02
N ALA A 355 -0.91 4.51 -0.38
CA ALA A 355 -1.92 4.24 -1.40
C ALA A 355 -1.84 5.28 -2.52
N ASN A 356 -2.39 4.95 -3.70
CA ASN A 356 -2.44 5.83 -4.87
C ASN A 356 -1.08 6.39 -5.33
N LEU A 357 0.06 5.75 -5.00
CA LEU A 357 1.42 6.27 -5.26
C LEU A 357 1.75 6.56 -6.75
N SER A 358 0.93 6.06 -7.68
CA SER A 358 1.04 6.29 -9.12
C SER A 358 -0.02 7.26 -9.67
N VAL A 359 -0.72 7.98 -8.79
CA VAL A 359 -1.75 8.98 -9.11
C VAL A 359 -1.37 10.27 -8.41
N HIS A 360 -1.29 11.38 -9.15
CA HIS A 360 -1.08 12.70 -8.56
C HIS A 360 -2.40 13.18 -7.93
N ASP A 361 -2.51 13.10 -6.62
CA ASP A 361 -3.73 13.36 -5.88
C ASP A 361 -4.04 14.86 -5.80
N ALA A 362 -5.30 15.23 -6.05
CA ALA A 362 -5.78 16.60 -6.04
C ALA A 362 -6.58 16.95 -4.77
N THR A 363 -6.48 16.14 -3.72
CA THR A 363 -7.15 16.37 -2.44
C THR A 363 -6.40 17.43 -1.64
N ALA A 364 -7.13 18.48 -1.23
CA ALA A 364 -6.63 19.45 -0.28
C ALA A 364 -6.81 18.92 1.16
N SER A 365 -5.73 18.76 1.91
CA SER A 365 -5.75 18.12 3.24
C SER A 365 -5.98 19.10 4.40
N TRP A 366 -5.74 20.40 4.19
CA TRP A 366 -5.95 21.42 5.23
C TRP A 366 -6.33 22.81 4.67
N PRO A 367 -6.98 23.68 5.49
CA PRO A 367 -7.42 25.01 5.07
C PRO A 367 -6.41 26.09 5.45
N ASN A 368 -6.24 27.12 4.60
CA ASN A 368 -5.37 28.25 4.86
C ASN A 368 -5.83 29.56 4.20
N ALA A 369 -6.39 30.46 5.03
CA ALA A 369 -6.83 31.79 4.61
C ALA A 369 -5.70 32.74 4.18
N GLY A 370 -4.43 32.37 4.39
CA GLY A 370 -3.27 33.09 3.84
C GLY A 370 -3.18 33.05 2.31
N TYR A 371 -3.86 32.09 1.68
CA TYR A 371 -3.88 31.89 0.23
C TYR A 371 -5.27 32.21 -0.35
N PRO A 372 -5.67 33.50 -0.43
CA PRO A 372 -7.03 33.89 -0.84
C PRO A 372 -7.39 33.60 -2.29
N SER A 373 -6.45 33.16 -3.14
CA SER A 373 -6.71 32.83 -4.55
C SER A 373 -7.80 31.78 -4.70
N ASP A 374 -7.75 30.74 -3.88
CA ASP A 374 -8.63 29.57 -3.92
C ASP A 374 -9.26 29.22 -2.57
N PHE A 375 -8.92 29.94 -1.49
CA PHE A 375 -9.54 29.77 -0.18
C PHE A 375 -11.05 30.02 -0.22
N VAL A 376 -11.79 29.09 0.37
CA VAL A 376 -13.23 29.19 0.65
C VAL A 376 -13.45 28.87 2.11
N GLU A 377 -14.16 29.73 2.84
CA GLU A 377 -14.42 29.53 4.27
C GLU A 377 -15.09 28.17 4.53
N GLY A 378 -14.51 27.39 5.45
CA GLY A 378 -14.96 26.04 5.78
C GLY A 378 -14.49 24.94 4.82
N GLN A 379 -13.63 25.24 3.85
CA GLN A 379 -13.04 24.26 2.92
C GLN A 379 -11.50 24.24 3.01
N ASN A 380 -10.91 23.08 2.68
CA ASN A 380 -9.46 22.94 2.52
C ASN A 380 -9.03 23.49 1.16
N ASN A 381 -7.82 24.06 1.09
CA ASN A 381 -7.26 24.61 -0.15
C ASN A 381 -5.75 24.37 -0.31
N MET A 382 -5.13 23.56 0.56
CA MET A 382 -3.70 23.24 0.45
C MET A 382 -3.51 21.81 -0.06
N ASN A 383 -3.00 21.67 -1.28
CA ASN A 383 -2.75 20.39 -1.94
C ASN A 383 -1.29 19.92 -1.76
N GLU A 384 -1.04 19.06 -0.77
CA GLU A 384 0.32 18.63 -0.38
C GLU A 384 1.18 18.05 -1.51
N GLU A 385 0.57 17.33 -2.46
CA GLU A 385 1.34 16.74 -3.57
C GLU A 385 1.81 17.77 -4.60
N TRP A 386 1.27 18.99 -4.57
CA TRP A 386 1.44 20.04 -5.59
C TRP A 386 2.35 21.18 -5.15
N PHE A 387 3.07 21.06 -4.03
CA PHE A 387 4.05 22.06 -3.57
C PHE A 387 5.34 22.14 -4.38
N GLY A 388 5.57 21.22 -5.33
CA GLY A 388 6.78 21.24 -6.15
C GLY A 388 6.90 22.54 -6.95
N ILE A 389 8.05 23.19 -6.92
CA ILE A 389 8.37 24.24 -7.91
C ILE A 389 8.78 23.64 -9.26
N SER A 390 8.89 22.32 -9.32
CA SER A 390 9.07 21.52 -10.53
C SER A 390 8.08 20.36 -10.54
N ALA A 391 7.47 20.09 -11.68
CA ALA A 391 6.62 18.92 -11.87
C ALA A 391 7.49 17.65 -11.99
N LEU A 392 7.06 16.58 -11.34
CA LEU A 392 7.70 15.26 -11.42
C LEU A 392 7.07 14.44 -12.54
N GLY A 393 7.89 13.87 -13.41
CA GLY A 393 7.47 13.02 -14.53
C GLY A 393 8.01 11.59 -14.43
N PRO A 394 7.59 10.69 -15.34
CA PRO A 394 8.03 9.32 -15.37
C PRO A 394 9.56 9.21 -15.56
N GLU A 395 10.11 8.10 -15.11
CA GLU A 395 11.53 7.79 -15.24
C GLU A 395 11.96 7.65 -16.71
N ASP A 396 13.21 8.04 -16.99
CA ASP A 396 13.89 7.74 -18.25
C ASP A 396 14.40 6.29 -18.32
N ASP A 397 15.05 5.92 -19.44
CA ASP A 397 15.62 4.57 -19.65
C ASP A 397 16.68 4.19 -18.61
N ALA A 398 17.25 5.17 -17.90
CA ALA A 398 18.20 4.95 -16.81
C ALA A 398 17.52 4.84 -15.44
N GLY A 399 16.18 4.88 -15.38
CA GLY A 399 15.40 4.84 -14.15
C GLY A 399 15.43 6.14 -13.36
N ILE A 400 15.76 7.29 -13.99
CA ILE A 400 15.82 8.57 -13.29
C ILE A 400 14.61 9.40 -13.64
N ALA A 401 13.89 9.89 -12.63
CA ALA A 401 12.70 10.71 -12.79
C ALA A 401 13.00 11.96 -13.65
N ARG A 402 12.04 12.32 -14.51
CA ARG A 402 12.10 13.56 -15.27
C ARG A 402 11.61 14.70 -14.38
N VAL A 403 12.32 15.82 -14.38
CA VAL A 403 11.96 17.04 -13.62
C VAL A 403 11.68 18.16 -14.61
N GLN A 404 10.50 18.76 -14.50
CA GLN A 404 10.08 19.87 -15.36
C GLN A 404 9.88 21.14 -14.53
N PRO A 405 10.79 22.12 -14.58
CA PRO A 405 10.69 23.35 -13.80
C PRO A 405 9.41 24.16 -14.11
N ARG A 406 8.64 24.53 -13.08
CA ARG A 406 7.46 25.41 -13.22
C ARG A 406 7.87 26.87 -13.37
N THR A 407 6.90 27.76 -13.59
CA THR A 407 7.10 29.22 -13.59
C THR A 407 7.81 29.71 -12.33
N ALA A 408 7.52 29.11 -11.17
CA ALA A 408 8.17 29.41 -9.89
C ALA A 408 9.70 29.29 -9.95
N TYR A 409 10.24 28.27 -10.63
CA TYR A 409 11.69 28.10 -10.81
C TYR A 409 12.33 29.32 -11.48
N TYR A 410 11.74 29.78 -12.59
CA TYR A 410 12.26 30.91 -13.35
C TYR A 410 12.12 32.24 -12.60
N VAL A 411 11.03 32.41 -11.84
CA VAL A 411 10.83 33.56 -10.96
C VAL A 411 11.90 33.61 -9.87
N LEU A 412 12.18 32.49 -9.22
CA LEU A 412 13.23 32.39 -8.21
C LEU A 412 14.63 32.60 -8.81
N GLN A 413 14.88 32.04 -10.01
CA GLN A 413 16.11 32.28 -10.75
C GLN A 413 16.34 33.77 -11.03
N ALA A 414 15.28 34.51 -11.38
CA ALA A 414 15.37 35.95 -11.56
C ALA A 414 15.55 36.69 -10.23
N ALA A 415 14.81 36.29 -9.19
CA ALA A 415 14.88 36.88 -7.85
C ALA A 415 16.29 36.81 -7.27
N PHE A 416 16.95 35.66 -7.38
CA PHE A 416 18.28 35.39 -6.80
C PHE A 416 19.46 36.04 -7.52
N ARG A 417 19.22 36.82 -8.58
CA ARG A 417 20.25 37.63 -9.25
C ARG A 417 20.63 38.89 -8.45
N LEU A 418 19.75 39.37 -7.58
CA LEU A 418 20.05 40.49 -6.70
C LEU A 418 20.74 39.95 -5.44
N ASP A 419 21.89 40.51 -5.08
CA ASP A 419 22.53 40.22 -3.79
C ASP A 419 21.89 41.11 -2.70
N PRO A 420 21.20 40.54 -1.69
CA PRO A 420 20.54 41.32 -0.64
C PRO A 420 21.52 42.09 0.25
N TYR A 421 22.81 41.71 0.28
CA TYR A 421 23.82 42.31 1.15
C TYR A 421 24.77 43.28 0.42
N ALA A 422 24.63 43.44 -0.90
CA ALA A 422 25.45 44.37 -1.65
C ALA A 422 25.23 45.81 -1.19
N ALA A 423 26.29 46.62 -1.16
CA ALA A 423 26.23 48.02 -0.71
C ALA A 423 25.28 48.90 -1.56
N THR A 424 24.98 48.47 -2.79
CA THR A 424 24.05 49.12 -3.72
C THR A 424 22.60 48.67 -3.57
N THR A 425 22.33 47.65 -2.77
CA THR A 425 20.99 47.09 -2.58
C THR A 425 20.26 47.88 -1.50
N THR A 426 19.35 48.76 -1.94
CA THR A 426 18.49 49.57 -1.08
C THR A 426 17.04 49.05 -1.12
N PRO A 427 16.16 49.49 -0.21
CA PRO A 427 14.75 49.12 -0.26
C PRO A 427 14.07 49.46 -1.60
N ASP A 428 14.45 50.56 -2.25
CA ASP A 428 13.95 50.92 -3.58
C ASP A 428 14.50 50.00 -4.67
N THR A 429 15.79 49.62 -4.59
CA THR A 429 16.40 48.64 -5.51
C THR A 429 15.70 47.28 -5.42
N ILE A 430 15.40 46.81 -4.20
CA ILE A 430 14.68 45.55 -3.97
C ILE A 430 13.30 45.63 -4.61
N ARG A 431 12.52 46.68 -4.32
CA ARG A 431 11.18 46.86 -4.88
C ARG A 431 11.21 46.85 -6.41
N GLN A 432 12.07 47.65 -7.02
CA GLN A 432 12.20 47.73 -8.49
C GLN A 432 12.60 46.38 -9.11
N HIS A 433 13.49 45.64 -8.47
CA HIS A 433 13.89 44.30 -8.92
C HIS A 433 12.72 43.33 -8.92
N PHE A 434 12.00 43.20 -7.80
CA PHE A 434 10.87 42.27 -7.68
C PHE A 434 9.62 42.70 -8.46
N GLU A 435 9.41 44.00 -8.69
CA GLU A 435 8.36 44.52 -9.60
C GLU A 435 8.65 44.19 -11.07
N SER A 436 9.92 44.05 -11.45
CA SER A 436 10.31 43.68 -12.82
C SER A 436 10.08 42.19 -13.14
N ILE A 437 9.95 41.34 -12.11
CA ILE A 437 9.74 39.90 -12.25
C ILE A 437 8.26 39.63 -12.44
N ARG A 438 7.85 39.31 -13.68
CA ARG A 438 6.46 39.05 -14.04
C ARG A 438 6.23 37.55 -14.31
N PRO A 439 5.55 36.81 -13.40
CA PRO A 439 5.32 35.37 -13.56
C PRO A 439 4.72 34.98 -14.93
N THR A 440 3.77 35.75 -15.44
CA THR A 440 3.14 35.52 -16.76
C THR A 440 4.10 35.65 -17.95
N GLU A 441 5.16 36.45 -17.84
CA GLU A 441 6.16 36.58 -18.91
C GLU A 441 7.19 35.42 -18.85
N MET A 442 7.32 34.78 -17.69
CA MET A 442 8.23 33.65 -17.42
C MET A 442 7.56 32.28 -17.56
N SER A 443 6.25 32.22 -17.84
CA SER A 443 5.51 30.95 -17.90
C SER A 443 5.69 30.18 -19.20
N ARG A 444 6.06 30.85 -20.31
CA ARG A 444 6.09 30.26 -21.66
C ARG A 444 6.86 28.95 -21.77
N GLY A 445 7.99 28.83 -21.07
CA GLY A 445 8.80 27.62 -21.07
C GLY A 445 8.03 26.43 -20.51
N TYR A 446 7.43 26.62 -19.33
CA TYR A 446 6.61 25.60 -18.69
C TYR A 446 5.30 25.33 -19.43
N GLU A 447 4.59 26.37 -19.88
CA GLU A 447 3.36 26.20 -20.66
C GLU A 447 3.61 25.43 -21.96
N SER A 448 4.75 25.66 -22.62
CA SER A 448 5.13 24.90 -23.82
C SER A 448 5.49 23.45 -23.52
N SER A 449 6.20 23.18 -22.41
CA SER A 449 6.55 21.81 -22.01
C SER A 449 5.32 21.03 -21.58
N VAL A 450 4.42 21.67 -20.82
CA VAL A 450 3.12 21.12 -20.45
C VAL A 450 2.25 20.93 -21.68
N ALA A 451 2.22 21.85 -22.65
CA ALA A 451 1.46 21.66 -23.88
C ALA A 451 1.97 20.46 -24.69
N LEU A 452 3.29 20.24 -24.75
CA LEU A 452 3.89 19.05 -25.38
C LEU A 452 3.59 17.77 -24.60
N ALA A 453 3.80 17.76 -23.29
CA ALA A 453 3.49 16.62 -22.42
C ALA A 453 1.99 16.30 -22.41
N ARG A 454 1.14 17.32 -22.39
CA ARG A 454 -0.31 17.19 -22.56
C ARG A 454 -0.69 16.80 -23.98
N THR A 455 0.09 17.06 -25.01
CA THR A 455 -0.21 16.50 -26.35
C THR A 455 0.06 14.99 -26.38
N GLU A 456 1.02 14.52 -25.59
CA GLU A 456 1.26 13.09 -25.33
C GLU A 456 0.20 12.49 -24.38
N GLU A 457 -0.37 13.26 -23.43
CA GLU A 457 -1.35 12.78 -22.44
C GLU A 457 -2.85 13.02 -22.78
N LEU A 458 -3.23 14.09 -23.50
CA LEU A 458 -4.60 14.56 -23.79
C LEU A 458 -5.27 13.87 -24.99
N SER A 459 -5.05 12.58 -25.18
CA SER A 459 -6.16 11.83 -25.77
C SER A 459 -7.13 11.53 -24.62
N ALA A 460 -8.32 12.17 -24.63
CA ALA A 460 -9.36 11.95 -23.62
C ALA A 460 -9.66 10.45 -23.40
N VAL A 461 -9.30 9.63 -24.40
CA VAL A 461 -9.13 8.19 -24.33
C VAL A 461 -7.73 7.84 -24.82
N ARG A 462 -6.92 7.16 -24.00
CA ARG A 462 -5.57 6.70 -24.35
C ARG A 462 -5.40 5.21 -24.12
N VAL A 463 -4.47 4.59 -24.85
CA VAL A 463 -3.98 3.26 -24.51
C VAL A 463 -2.99 3.44 -23.35
N ALA A 464 -3.38 3.02 -22.15
CA ALA A 464 -2.58 3.19 -20.93
C ALA A 464 -1.57 2.06 -20.71
N ASN A 465 -1.85 0.87 -21.24
CA ASN A 465 -0.97 -0.29 -21.16
C ASN A 465 -1.25 -1.20 -22.35
N LEU A 466 -0.21 -1.86 -22.85
CA LEU A 466 -0.31 -2.98 -23.78
C LEU A 466 0.58 -4.11 -23.25
N ARG A 467 -0.03 -5.26 -22.98
CA ARG A 467 0.65 -6.45 -22.48
C ARG A 467 0.45 -7.63 -23.41
N LEU A 468 1.54 -8.14 -23.99
CA LEU A 468 1.55 -9.39 -24.77
C LEU A 468 2.13 -10.52 -23.91
N VAL A 469 1.45 -11.65 -23.86
CA VAL A 469 1.87 -12.89 -23.21
C VAL A 469 1.98 -13.99 -24.28
N MET A 470 3.16 -14.56 -24.40
CA MET A 470 3.43 -15.75 -25.19
C MET A 470 4.01 -16.81 -24.25
N ASP A 471 3.35 -17.94 -24.07
CA ASP A 471 3.80 -19.07 -23.24
C ASP A 471 3.83 -20.33 -24.10
N SER A 472 4.98 -20.98 -24.24
CA SER A 472 5.11 -22.27 -24.93
C SER A 472 5.42 -23.34 -23.92
N SER A 473 4.80 -24.52 -24.04
CA SER A 473 5.01 -25.62 -23.10
C SER A 473 5.13 -26.97 -23.81
N MET A 474 6.04 -27.79 -23.30
CA MET A 474 6.19 -29.20 -23.63
C MET A 474 5.83 -30.03 -22.40
N SER A 475 4.94 -31.01 -22.54
CA SER A 475 4.57 -31.89 -21.43
C SER A 475 4.48 -33.35 -21.85
N ARG A 476 4.62 -34.23 -20.86
CA ARG A 476 4.58 -35.68 -21.03
C ARG A 476 4.12 -36.37 -19.74
N GLY A 477 3.31 -37.41 -19.89
CA GLY A 477 2.95 -38.35 -18.82
C GLY A 477 3.73 -39.66 -18.90
N SER A 478 3.76 -40.45 -17.83
CA SER A 478 4.25 -41.83 -17.89
C SER A 478 3.13 -42.77 -18.36
N ILE A 479 3.47 -44.03 -18.65
CA ILE A 479 2.47 -45.05 -19.05
C ILE A 479 1.38 -45.28 -17.98
N ALA A 480 1.68 -44.93 -16.73
CA ALA A 480 0.74 -45.05 -15.61
C ALA A 480 -0.22 -43.86 -15.48
N THR A 481 -0.13 -42.86 -16.36
CA THR A 481 -0.96 -41.65 -16.31
C THR A 481 -2.00 -41.62 -17.43
N THR A 482 -3.06 -40.84 -17.24
CA THR A 482 -4.08 -40.53 -18.26
C THR A 482 -3.53 -39.59 -19.34
N ARG A 483 -2.48 -38.83 -19.02
CA ARG A 483 -1.73 -38.03 -19.98
C ARG A 483 -0.90 -38.95 -20.91
N PRO A 484 -0.85 -38.66 -22.23
CA PRO A 484 -0.08 -39.48 -23.16
C PRO A 484 1.40 -39.59 -22.77
N ASN A 485 1.96 -40.80 -22.93
CA ASN A 485 3.39 -41.06 -22.83
C ASN A 485 4.12 -40.67 -24.12
N LEU A 486 3.90 -39.43 -24.55
CA LEU A 486 4.46 -38.79 -25.74
C LEU A 486 4.75 -37.33 -25.40
N ASP A 487 5.84 -36.79 -25.93
CA ASP A 487 6.13 -35.36 -25.82
C ASP A 487 5.13 -34.57 -26.66
N THR A 488 4.34 -33.73 -25.99
CA THR A 488 3.36 -32.85 -26.61
C THR A 488 3.83 -31.42 -26.44
N VAL A 489 3.88 -30.64 -27.52
CA VAL A 489 4.27 -29.24 -27.50
C VAL A 489 3.07 -28.39 -27.94
N ASP A 490 2.81 -27.32 -27.20
CA ASP A 490 1.73 -26.38 -27.49
C ASP A 490 2.11 -24.98 -26.96
N HIS A 491 1.28 -23.98 -27.23
CA HIS A 491 1.53 -22.60 -26.83
C HIS A 491 0.25 -21.82 -26.52
N THR A 492 0.37 -20.74 -25.75
CA THR A 492 -0.71 -19.79 -25.43
C THR A 492 -0.30 -18.40 -25.87
N GLU A 493 -1.22 -17.69 -26.53
CA GLU A 493 -1.03 -16.32 -26.98
C GLU A 493 -2.15 -15.44 -26.40
N SER A 494 -1.78 -14.37 -25.70
CA SER A 494 -2.75 -13.51 -25.01
C SER A 494 -2.29 -12.06 -25.06
N ILE A 495 -3.18 -11.15 -25.44
CA ILE A 495 -2.91 -9.71 -25.54
C ILE A 495 -3.88 -8.98 -24.62
N PHE A 496 -3.38 -8.10 -23.77
CA PHE A 496 -4.17 -7.19 -22.96
C PHE A 496 -3.89 -5.77 -23.40
N PHE A 497 -4.92 -4.93 -23.46
CA PHE A 497 -4.73 -3.50 -23.64
C PHE A 497 -5.68 -2.75 -22.73
N ASP A 498 -5.17 -1.68 -22.13
CA ASP A 498 -5.92 -0.84 -21.22
C ASP A 498 -6.29 0.45 -21.92
N LEU A 499 -7.57 0.80 -21.92
CA LEU A 499 -8.07 2.11 -22.31
C LEU A 499 -8.31 2.92 -21.05
N ALA A 500 -7.58 4.02 -20.88
CA ALA A 500 -7.83 4.99 -19.80
C ALA A 500 -8.51 6.23 -20.37
N MET A 501 -9.40 6.83 -19.57
CA MET A 501 -10.08 8.08 -19.88
C MET A 501 -10.04 9.02 -18.68
N GLN A 502 -9.73 10.28 -18.95
CA GLN A 502 -9.72 11.35 -17.94
C GLN A 502 -10.24 12.64 -18.58
N PRO A 503 -11.57 12.77 -18.74
CA PRO A 503 -12.16 13.90 -19.46
C PRO A 503 -12.03 15.24 -18.71
N THR A 504 -11.89 15.20 -17.39
CA THR A 504 -11.70 16.37 -16.51
C THR A 504 -11.05 15.95 -15.20
N SER A 505 -10.53 16.91 -14.44
CA SER A 505 -10.10 16.69 -13.05
C SER A 505 -11.21 16.06 -12.21
N GLY A 506 -10.84 15.12 -11.33
CA GLY A 506 -11.76 14.34 -10.51
C GLY A 506 -12.56 13.27 -11.26
N VAL A 507 -12.33 13.01 -12.55
CA VAL A 507 -12.98 11.91 -13.29
C VAL A 507 -11.93 11.04 -13.96
N TYR A 508 -11.85 9.78 -13.56
CA TYR A 508 -10.95 8.80 -14.13
C TYR A 508 -11.70 7.50 -14.43
N GLY A 509 -11.37 6.85 -15.54
CA GLY A 509 -11.87 5.52 -15.87
C GLY A 509 -10.80 4.70 -16.58
N ARG A 510 -10.75 3.41 -16.31
CA ARG A 510 -9.88 2.46 -17.01
C ARG A 510 -10.63 1.17 -17.30
N ALA A 511 -10.47 0.66 -18.52
CA ALA A 511 -11.00 -0.63 -18.93
C ALA A 511 -9.89 -1.42 -19.62
N SER A 512 -9.60 -2.60 -19.10
CA SER A 512 -8.64 -3.55 -19.66
C SER A 512 -9.39 -4.59 -20.47
N PHE A 513 -8.94 -4.84 -21.70
CA PHE A 513 -9.50 -5.85 -22.59
C PHE A 513 -8.46 -6.92 -22.85
N ASN A 514 -8.91 -8.16 -23.03
CA ASN A 514 -8.06 -9.29 -23.37
C ASN A 514 -8.48 -9.94 -24.69
N ILE A 515 -7.50 -10.21 -25.55
CA ILE A 515 -7.62 -10.97 -26.80
C ILE A 515 -6.82 -12.28 -26.64
N VAL A 516 -7.44 -13.41 -26.97
CA VAL A 516 -6.85 -14.76 -26.84
C VAL A 516 -6.62 -15.38 -28.22
N GLY A 517 -5.35 -15.67 -28.52
CA GLY A 517 -4.89 -16.47 -29.65
C GLY A 517 -4.90 -17.96 -29.32
N ASN A 518 -3.87 -18.73 -29.70
CA ASN A 518 -3.85 -20.15 -29.33
C ASN A 518 -3.94 -20.35 -27.79
N VAL A 519 -4.50 -21.47 -27.33
CA VAL A 519 -4.59 -21.82 -25.91
C VAL A 519 -4.05 -23.22 -25.71
N ALA A 520 -2.95 -23.33 -24.96
CA ALA A 520 -2.27 -24.60 -24.77
C ALA A 520 -3.15 -25.64 -24.05
N GLN A 521 -3.38 -26.79 -24.68
CA GLN A 521 -4.18 -27.88 -24.11
C GLN A 521 -3.34 -28.90 -23.34
N ASN A 522 -2.02 -28.84 -23.49
CA ASN A 522 -1.09 -29.80 -22.91
C ASN A 522 -0.55 -29.37 -21.54
N ARG A 523 -1.00 -28.27 -20.93
CA ARG A 523 -0.46 -27.81 -19.64
C ARG A 523 -0.79 -28.78 -18.50
N LEU A 524 0.11 -28.85 -17.53
CA LEU A 524 -0.04 -29.58 -16.27
C LEU A 524 -0.90 -28.80 -15.30
N TYR A 525 -0.75 -27.48 -15.27
CA TYR A 525 -1.70 -26.56 -14.63
C TYR A 525 -2.62 -26.02 -15.70
N ASN A 526 -3.77 -26.66 -15.85
CA ASN A 526 -4.69 -26.46 -16.96
C ASN A 526 -5.87 -25.54 -16.63
N LEU A 527 -5.94 -24.89 -15.46
CA LEU A 527 -6.90 -23.83 -15.15
C LEU A 527 -6.20 -22.47 -15.14
N PHE A 528 -6.50 -21.63 -16.13
CA PHE A 528 -5.98 -20.27 -16.30
C PHE A 528 -6.92 -19.45 -17.19
N TYR A 529 -6.79 -18.12 -17.16
CA TYR A 529 -7.78 -17.20 -17.73
C TYR A 529 -8.08 -17.42 -19.23
N GLU A 530 -7.05 -17.73 -20.03
CA GLU A 530 -7.17 -17.92 -21.48
C GLU A 530 -7.98 -19.17 -21.87
N ASN A 531 -8.27 -20.09 -20.95
CA ASN A 531 -9.09 -21.28 -21.22
C ASN A 531 -10.45 -20.99 -21.83
N ARG A 532 -11.00 -19.79 -21.61
CA ARG A 532 -12.22 -19.30 -22.27
C ARG A 532 -12.15 -19.40 -23.80
N GLY A 533 -10.96 -19.29 -24.39
CA GLY A 533 -10.75 -19.38 -25.84
C GLY A 533 -10.75 -20.81 -26.40
N THR A 534 -10.83 -21.85 -25.55
CA THR A 534 -10.85 -23.25 -25.97
C THR A 534 -12.21 -23.62 -26.56
N GLN A 535 -12.24 -24.40 -27.64
CA GLN A 535 -13.50 -24.90 -28.19
C GLN A 535 -14.03 -26.02 -27.28
N ALA A 536 -15.29 -25.94 -26.87
CA ALA A 536 -15.94 -27.03 -26.14
C ALA A 536 -15.85 -28.32 -26.97
N ALA A 537 -15.25 -29.36 -26.39
CA ALA A 537 -15.25 -30.68 -27.02
C ALA A 537 -16.72 -31.15 -27.19
N PRO A 538 -17.12 -31.67 -28.36
CA PRO A 538 -18.46 -32.21 -28.55
C PRO A 538 -18.69 -33.35 -27.56
N THR A 539 -19.70 -33.24 -26.70
CA THR A 539 -20.10 -34.29 -25.78
C THR A 539 -20.75 -35.43 -26.57
N THR A 540 -19.99 -36.48 -26.87
CA THR A 540 -20.57 -37.75 -27.32
C THR A 540 -21.19 -38.47 -26.13
N VAL A 541 -22.49 -38.27 -25.91
CA VAL A 541 -23.29 -39.17 -25.08
C VAL A 541 -23.91 -40.21 -26.01
N GLY A 542 -23.37 -41.44 -25.97
CA GLY A 542 -23.99 -42.65 -26.52
C GLY A 542 -24.40 -42.63 -27.99
N GLY A 543 -23.45 -42.84 -28.91
CA GLY A 543 -23.70 -43.45 -30.24
C GLY A 543 -24.63 -42.74 -31.25
N THR A 544 -25.36 -41.69 -30.87
CA THR A 544 -26.20 -40.90 -31.75
C THR A 544 -26.16 -39.45 -31.27
N ALA A 545 -25.83 -38.53 -32.18
CA ALA A 545 -25.84 -37.10 -31.91
C ALA A 545 -27.27 -36.67 -31.53
N ALA A 546 -27.51 -36.43 -30.24
CA ALA A 546 -28.72 -35.77 -29.79
C ALA A 546 -28.59 -34.26 -30.06
N PRO A 547 -29.61 -33.59 -30.65
CA PRO A 547 -29.62 -32.14 -30.71
C PRO A 547 -29.67 -31.60 -29.29
N ALA A 548 -28.69 -30.78 -28.92
CA ALA A 548 -28.66 -30.08 -27.65
C ALA A 548 -29.95 -29.24 -27.53
N THR A 549 -30.84 -29.62 -26.63
CA THR A 549 -31.99 -28.79 -26.26
C THR A 549 -31.54 -27.81 -25.18
N PRO A 550 -31.75 -26.50 -25.35
CA PRO A 550 -31.22 -25.49 -24.44
C PRO A 550 -32.10 -25.38 -23.19
N THR A 551 -31.59 -25.83 -22.04
CA THR A 551 -32.21 -25.53 -20.75
C THR A 551 -31.15 -25.09 -19.75
N GLY A 552 -31.21 -23.80 -19.38
CA GLY A 552 -30.61 -23.26 -18.16
C GLY A 552 -29.33 -22.44 -18.34
N ALA A 553 -29.48 -21.19 -18.78
CA ALA A 553 -28.59 -20.05 -18.49
C ALA A 553 -27.07 -20.34 -18.34
N VAL A 554 -26.45 -20.84 -19.41
CA VAL A 554 -25.05 -20.53 -19.73
C VAL A 554 -25.09 -20.00 -21.15
N GLY A 555 -24.55 -18.80 -21.35
CA GLY A 555 -24.63 -18.08 -22.62
C GLY A 555 -24.26 -18.97 -23.80
N GLN A 556 -25.09 -18.94 -24.84
CA GLN A 556 -24.69 -19.37 -26.18
C GLN A 556 -23.37 -18.65 -26.53
N PRO A 557 -22.35 -19.35 -27.07
CA PRO A 557 -21.08 -18.73 -27.39
C PRO A 557 -21.28 -17.80 -28.58
N LEU A 558 -21.48 -16.51 -28.31
CA LEU A 558 -21.12 -15.47 -29.26
C LEU A 558 -19.64 -15.68 -29.55
N GLY A 559 -19.18 -15.57 -30.79
CA GLY A 559 -17.76 -15.72 -31.19
C GLY A 559 -16.79 -14.70 -30.57
N LEU A 560 -17.14 -14.14 -29.41
CA LEU A 560 -16.46 -13.17 -28.58
C LEU A 560 -15.69 -13.82 -27.40
N GLU A 561 -15.72 -15.15 -27.21
CA GLU A 561 -14.95 -15.81 -26.12
C GLU A 561 -13.42 -15.64 -26.24
N ARG A 562 -12.94 -15.11 -27.36
CA ARG A 562 -11.55 -14.71 -27.57
C ARG A 562 -11.29 -13.22 -27.38
N PHE A 563 -12.32 -12.41 -27.11
CA PHE A 563 -12.22 -10.99 -26.79
C PHE A 563 -13.13 -10.63 -25.61
N ALA A 564 -12.57 -10.28 -24.45
CA ALA A 564 -13.35 -9.97 -23.26
C ALA A 564 -12.85 -8.71 -22.55
N LEU A 565 -13.76 -8.03 -21.85
CA LEU A 565 -13.39 -7.11 -20.79
C LEU A 565 -12.74 -7.92 -19.65
N TYR A 566 -11.48 -7.63 -19.34
CA TYR A 566 -10.71 -8.32 -18.32
C TYR A 566 -10.91 -7.70 -16.92
N GLN A 567 -10.84 -6.37 -16.82
CA GLN A 567 -11.09 -5.61 -15.60
C GLN A 567 -11.51 -4.19 -15.97
N ALA A 568 -12.25 -3.52 -15.09
CA ALA A 568 -12.60 -2.12 -15.24
C ALA A 568 -12.69 -1.41 -13.90
N GLU A 569 -12.39 -0.13 -13.90
CA GLU A 569 -12.57 0.75 -12.76
C GLU A 569 -12.95 2.16 -13.20
N PHE A 570 -13.62 2.90 -12.33
CA PHE A 570 -13.74 4.34 -12.46
C PHE A 570 -13.68 5.01 -11.09
N LYS A 571 -13.20 6.25 -11.07
CA LYS A 571 -13.17 7.12 -9.91
C LYS A 571 -13.81 8.46 -10.28
N LEU A 572 -14.72 8.92 -9.44
CA LEU A 572 -15.36 10.23 -9.54
C LEU A 572 -15.20 10.92 -8.20
N ASP A 573 -14.32 11.90 -8.15
CA ASP A 573 -14.14 12.78 -7.00
C ASP A 573 -14.96 14.06 -7.21
N ARG A 574 -15.87 14.31 -6.28
CA ARG A 574 -16.65 15.54 -6.17
C ARG A 574 -16.52 16.13 -4.78
N GLU A 575 -16.87 17.40 -4.68
CA GLU A 575 -16.81 18.19 -3.45
C GLU A 575 -17.52 17.53 -2.25
N ASP A 576 -18.66 16.89 -2.50
CA ASP A 576 -19.50 16.28 -1.46
C ASP A 576 -19.38 14.75 -1.36
N PHE A 577 -18.72 14.09 -2.32
CA PHE A 577 -18.61 12.64 -2.35
C PHE A 577 -17.53 12.10 -3.29
N ASN A 578 -17.09 10.88 -3.01
CA ASN A 578 -16.36 10.02 -3.95
C ASN A 578 -17.25 8.88 -4.43
N LEU A 579 -17.09 8.49 -5.70
CA LEU A 579 -17.69 7.29 -6.26
C LEU A 579 -16.60 6.45 -6.93
N GLU A 580 -16.49 5.20 -6.52
CA GLU A 580 -15.48 4.24 -7.01
C GLU A 580 -16.19 3.01 -7.57
N GLY A 581 -16.05 2.74 -8.85
CA GLY A 581 -16.53 1.52 -9.48
C GLY A 581 -15.39 0.54 -9.73
N PHE A 582 -15.66 -0.76 -9.55
CA PHE A 582 -14.70 -1.83 -9.76
C PHE A 582 -15.36 -3.05 -10.41
N TYR A 583 -14.63 -3.68 -11.32
CA TYR A 583 -14.91 -5.00 -11.90
C TYR A 583 -13.58 -5.75 -12.03
N ARG A 584 -13.42 -6.85 -11.28
CA ARG A 584 -12.17 -7.61 -11.13
C ARG A 584 -10.98 -6.76 -10.65
N VAL A 585 -11.26 -5.66 -9.95
CA VAL A 585 -10.26 -4.77 -9.31
C VAL A 585 -10.46 -4.84 -7.80
N GLY A 586 -9.43 -5.28 -7.07
CA GLY A 586 -9.54 -5.52 -5.63
C GLY A 586 -9.78 -4.25 -4.81
N HIS A 587 -10.51 -4.39 -3.70
CA HIS A 587 -10.72 -3.33 -2.71
C HIS A 587 -10.55 -3.86 -1.28
N THR A 588 -10.26 -2.95 -0.36
CA THR A 588 -10.08 -3.25 1.07
C THR A 588 -11.43 -3.39 1.79
N HIS A 589 -11.41 -4.05 2.94
CA HIS A 589 -12.55 -4.23 3.84
C HIS A 589 -12.88 -2.98 4.67
N TRP A 590 -14.05 -2.95 5.32
CA TRP A 590 -14.42 -1.85 6.24
C TRP A 590 -14.10 -2.14 7.72
N GLY A 591 -13.40 -3.22 8.04
CA GLY A 591 -12.98 -3.59 9.41
C GLY A 591 -12.17 -2.51 10.15
N GLU A 592 -11.24 -1.81 9.48
CA GLU A 592 -10.50 -0.64 10.05
C GLU A 592 -11.39 0.61 10.16
N GLU A 593 -12.53 0.60 9.47
CA GLU A 593 -13.53 1.66 9.49
C GLU A 593 -14.69 1.35 10.46
N GLY A 594 -14.49 0.42 11.40
CA GLY A 594 -15.44 0.09 12.48
C GLY A 594 -16.53 -0.93 12.12
N ASP A 595 -16.44 -1.62 10.97
CA ASP A 595 -17.28 -2.78 10.68
C ASP A 595 -16.85 -3.99 11.53
N PHE A 596 -17.23 -3.98 12.80
CA PHE A 596 -16.79 -4.95 13.81
C PHE A 596 -17.20 -6.41 13.55
N PHE A 597 -18.18 -6.58 12.65
CA PHE A 597 -18.73 -7.87 12.22
C PHE A 597 -18.33 -8.23 10.78
N ASN A 598 -17.50 -7.42 10.12
CA ASN A 598 -16.88 -7.68 8.82
C ASN A 598 -17.90 -8.03 7.71
N LEU A 599 -19.01 -7.29 7.63
CA LEU A 599 -20.01 -7.45 6.58
C LEU A 599 -19.47 -7.03 5.20
N TYR A 600 -18.65 -5.97 5.14
CA TYR A 600 -17.94 -5.59 3.92
C TYR A 600 -16.50 -6.11 3.92
N ARG A 601 -16.22 -7.07 3.01
CA ARG A 601 -15.02 -7.90 3.03
C ARG A 601 -13.95 -7.44 2.05
N GLU A 602 -12.70 -7.81 2.33
CA GLU A 602 -11.57 -7.63 1.43
C GLU A 602 -11.75 -8.46 0.16
N ALA A 603 -11.37 -7.88 -0.96
CA ALA A 603 -11.54 -8.46 -2.28
C ALA A 603 -10.25 -8.52 -3.11
N HIS A 604 -9.08 -8.63 -2.46
CA HIS A 604 -7.80 -8.86 -3.13
C HIS A 604 -7.56 -10.37 -3.32
N TYR A 605 -8.02 -10.92 -4.45
CA TYR A 605 -8.01 -12.37 -4.70
C TYR A 605 -6.80 -12.90 -5.47
N GLY A 606 -5.93 -12.00 -5.98
CA GLY A 606 -4.74 -12.37 -6.74
C GLY A 606 -5.06 -13.28 -7.94
N PRO A 607 -4.25 -14.31 -8.25
CA PRO A 607 -4.44 -15.15 -9.43
C PRO A 607 -5.68 -16.05 -9.36
N ASN A 608 -6.35 -16.16 -8.21
CA ASN A 608 -7.49 -17.05 -8.08
C ASN A 608 -8.63 -16.66 -9.03
N ILE A 609 -8.88 -15.36 -9.27
CA ILE A 609 -9.94 -14.90 -10.20
C ILE A 609 -9.69 -15.36 -11.64
N ASP A 610 -8.42 -15.60 -12.01
CA ASP A 610 -8.06 -16.15 -13.32
C ASP A 610 -8.23 -17.66 -13.36
N ILE A 611 -7.82 -18.36 -12.30
CA ILE A 611 -7.93 -19.82 -12.17
C ILE A 611 -9.39 -20.29 -12.24
N TYR A 612 -10.30 -19.58 -11.56
CA TYR A 612 -11.71 -19.97 -11.45
C TYR A 612 -12.66 -19.08 -12.26
N HIS A 613 -12.14 -18.29 -13.19
CA HIS A 613 -12.92 -17.34 -14.00
C HIS A 613 -13.88 -16.47 -13.17
N GLY A 614 -13.40 -15.99 -12.03
CA GLY A 614 -14.16 -15.14 -11.11
C GLY A 614 -14.51 -13.79 -11.74
N ASN A 615 -15.75 -13.36 -11.56
CA ASN A 615 -16.21 -12.00 -11.92
C ASN A 615 -16.07 -11.00 -10.77
N ALA A 616 -15.72 -11.48 -9.58
CA ALA A 616 -15.58 -10.68 -8.38
C ALA A 616 -14.20 -9.99 -8.30
N PRO A 617 -14.10 -8.86 -7.59
CA PRO A 617 -15.23 -8.06 -7.09
C PRO A 617 -15.91 -7.27 -8.22
N PHE A 618 -17.21 -7.02 -8.09
CA PHE A 618 -17.98 -6.18 -9.01
C PHE A 618 -19.00 -5.35 -8.24
N GLY A 619 -18.80 -4.02 -8.26
CA GLY A 619 -19.71 -3.07 -7.65
C GLY A 619 -19.24 -1.61 -7.75
N VAL A 620 -19.92 -0.77 -6.99
CA VAL A 620 -19.66 0.66 -6.87
C VAL A 620 -19.76 1.04 -5.39
N VAL A 621 -18.83 1.87 -4.91
CA VAL A 621 -18.82 2.44 -3.57
C VAL A 621 -18.97 3.95 -3.65
N PHE A 622 -20.01 4.47 -3.00
CA PHE A 622 -20.16 5.88 -2.68
C PHE A 622 -19.58 6.16 -1.29
N SER A 623 -18.76 7.19 -1.18
CA SER A 623 -18.25 7.71 0.10
C SER A 623 -18.60 9.19 0.24
N GLY A 624 -19.37 9.54 1.25
CA GLY A 624 -19.74 10.93 1.53
C GLY A 624 -18.58 11.74 2.09
N LYS A 625 -18.53 13.03 1.73
CA LYS A 625 -17.64 14.05 2.30
C LYS A 625 -18.48 15.10 3.02
N LYS A 626 -17.84 15.99 3.78
CA LYS A 626 -18.47 17.16 4.44
C LYS A 626 -19.68 16.76 5.30
N ALA A 627 -20.89 17.20 4.94
CA ALA A 627 -22.12 16.90 5.69
C ALA A 627 -22.47 15.40 5.70
N LEU A 628 -21.93 14.62 4.76
CA LEU A 628 -22.10 13.17 4.66
C LEU A 628 -20.86 12.39 5.14
N ASP A 629 -19.90 13.05 5.80
CA ASP A 629 -18.72 12.38 6.32
C ASP A 629 -19.08 11.20 7.24
N GLY A 630 -18.34 10.11 7.10
CA GLY A 630 -18.61 8.84 7.75
C GLY A 630 -19.70 7.97 7.11
N PHE A 631 -20.44 8.46 6.11
CA PHE A 631 -21.43 7.67 5.36
C PHE A 631 -20.82 7.02 4.12
N LYS A 632 -20.97 5.69 3.98
CA LYS A 632 -20.57 4.93 2.77
C LYS A 632 -21.67 3.98 2.33
N VAL A 633 -21.80 3.76 1.03
CA VAL A 633 -22.70 2.76 0.45
C VAL A 633 -22.00 2.00 -0.66
N ALA A 634 -21.92 0.69 -0.54
CA ALA A 634 -21.46 -0.22 -1.57
C ALA A 634 -22.66 -0.93 -2.20
N VAL A 635 -22.72 -0.98 -3.53
CA VAL A 635 -23.76 -1.70 -4.27
C VAL A 635 -23.12 -2.49 -5.39
N GLY A 636 -23.45 -3.76 -5.53
CA GLY A 636 -22.89 -4.55 -6.60
C GLY A 636 -23.51 -5.93 -6.75
N PRO A 637 -23.42 -6.54 -7.94
CA PRO A 637 -23.83 -7.93 -8.16
C PRO A 637 -22.96 -8.94 -7.40
N GLU A 638 -21.71 -8.58 -7.09
CA GLU A 638 -20.80 -9.42 -6.31
C GLU A 638 -19.69 -8.56 -5.68
N LEU A 639 -20.03 -7.86 -4.59
CA LEU A 639 -19.10 -6.94 -3.90
C LEU A 639 -17.80 -7.64 -3.47
N TYR A 640 -17.90 -8.87 -2.95
CA TYR A 640 -16.76 -9.74 -2.68
C TYR A 640 -17.07 -11.13 -3.25
N TRP A 641 -16.07 -11.97 -3.47
CA TRP A 641 -16.26 -13.30 -4.06
C TRP A 641 -17.21 -14.14 -3.21
N GLY A 642 -18.28 -14.63 -3.83
CA GLY A 642 -19.34 -15.38 -3.17
C GLY A 642 -20.42 -14.51 -2.51
N ALA A 643 -20.30 -13.18 -2.53
CA ALA A 643 -21.37 -12.29 -2.09
C ALA A 643 -22.61 -12.50 -2.96
N ASN A 644 -23.80 -12.38 -2.38
CA ASN A 644 -25.00 -12.16 -3.18
C ASN A 644 -25.00 -10.73 -3.76
N PRO A 645 -25.73 -10.47 -4.88
CA PRO A 645 -26.08 -9.12 -5.25
C PRO A 645 -26.62 -8.37 -4.04
N SER A 646 -25.95 -7.31 -3.62
CA SER A 646 -26.21 -6.71 -2.31
C SER A 646 -25.98 -5.20 -2.29
N ILE A 647 -26.58 -4.59 -1.27
CA ILE A 647 -26.35 -3.21 -0.86
C ILE A 647 -25.79 -3.26 0.56
N VAL A 648 -24.63 -2.63 0.79
CA VAL A 648 -24.03 -2.48 2.11
C VAL A 648 -23.87 -1.00 2.42
N ALA A 649 -24.55 -0.50 3.44
CA ALA A 649 -24.44 0.87 3.91
C ALA A 649 -23.75 0.92 5.26
N LYS A 650 -22.93 1.95 5.48
CA LYS A 650 -22.23 2.21 6.74
C LYS A 650 -22.37 3.67 7.11
N TYR A 651 -22.56 3.94 8.41
CA TYR A 651 -22.42 5.26 8.99
C TYR A 651 -21.53 5.20 10.24
N ARG A 652 -20.46 5.98 10.26
CA ARG A 652 -19.53 6.10 11.40
C ARG A 652 -19.51 7.53 11.92
N LYS A 653 -19.54 7.69 13.25
CA LYS A 653 -19.43 9.01 13.90
C LYS A 653 -18.74 8.92 15.25
N GLY A 654 -17.74 9.79 15.44
CA GLY A 654 -17.10 10.03 16.74
C GLY A 654 -17.86 11.06 17.57
N VAL A 655 -18.06 10.77 18.86
CA VAL A 655 -18.63 11.70 19.86
C VAL A 655 -17.81 11.59 21.15
N GLY A 656 -16.90 12.53 21.38
CA GLY A 656 -15.97 12.47 22.52
C GLY A 656 -15.03 11.26 22.42
N PRO A 657 -14.87 10.45 23.49
CA PRO A 657 -13.99 9.27 23.48
C PRO A 657 -14.64 8.02 22.87
N VAL A 658 -15.85 8.14 22.31
CA VAL A 658 -16.63 7.02 21.79
C VAL A 658 -16.87 7.20 20.31
N THR A 659 -16.64 6.16 19.53
CA THR A 659 -16.99 6.09 18.10
C THR A 659 -18.08 5.06 17.89
N LEU A 660 -19.15 5.45 17.20
CA LEU A 660 -20.26 4.58 16.85
C LEU A 660 -20.19 4.24 15.35
N THR A 661 -20.39 2.97 15.02
CA THR A 661 -20.47 2.50 13.63
C THR A 661 -21.71 1.63 13.43
N LEU A 662 -22.58 2.03 12.52
CA LEU A 662 -23.73 1.25 12.06
C LEU A 662 -23.42 0.70 10.66
N VAL A 663 -23.57 -0.60 10.46
CA VAL A 663 -23.44 -1.24 9.14
C VAL A 663 -24.69 -2.06 8.86
N HIS A 664 -25.24 -1.91 7.66
CA HIS A 664 -26.40 -2.65 7.20
C HIS A 664 -26.10 -3.29 5.85
N GLN A 665 -26.34 -4.59 5.71
CA GLN A 665 -26.25 -5.34 4.46
C GLN A 665 -27.60 -5.94 4.11
N GLU A 666 -28.06 -5.68 2.89
CA GLU A 666 -29.24 -6.27 2.29
C GLU A 666 -28.83 -7.09 1.06
N ASP A 667 -28.95 -8.41 1.13
CA ASP A 667 -28.86 -9.28 -0.05
C ASP A 667 -30.17 -9.16 -0.86
N LEU A 668 -30.07 -8.83 -2.14
CA LEU A 668 -31.22 -8.56 -3.02
C LEU A 668 -31.77 -9.83 -3.67
N ALA A 669 -30.88 -10.75 -4.03
CA ALA A 669 -31.21 -12.01 -4.69
C ALA A 669 -30.09 -13.03 -4.44
N ARG A 670 -30.36 -14.32 -4.70
CA ARG A 670 -29.29 -15.32 -4.73
C ARG A 670 -28.58 -15.23 -6.07
N GLY A 671 -27.27 -14.99 -6.05
CA GLY A 671 -26.47 -14.90 -7.29
C GLY A 671 -26.27 -16.27 -7.97
N ALA A 672 -25.67 -16.25 -9.17
CA ALA A 672 -25.32 -17.46 -9.91
C ALA A 672 -24.26 -18.32 -9.19
N VAL A 673 -24.25 -19.62 -9.49
CA VAL A 673 -23.29 -20.59 -8.93
C VAL A 673 -21.87 -20.26 -9.39
N GLN A 674 -20.92 -20.26 -8.46
CA GLN A 674 -19.49 -20.05 -8.72
C GLN A 674 -18.80 -21.37 -9.10
N GLN A 675 -17.63 -21.32 -9.75
CA GLN A 675 -16.84 -22.52 -10.10
C GLN A 675 -15.85 -22.96 -9.00
N THR A 676 -15.87 -22.34 -7.81
CA THR A 676 -15.02 -22.69 -6.67
C THR A 676 -15.85 -23.28 -5.52
N ALA A 677 -15.39 -24.40 -4.96
CA ALA A 677 -16.05 -25.07 -3.84
C ALA A 677 -15.65 -24.46 -2.48
N SER A 678 -14.58 -23.65 -2.45
CA SER A 678 -14.12 -22.96 -1.25
C SER A 678 -14.96 -21.73 -0.88
N VAL A 679 -15.71 -21.18 -1.84
CA VAL A 679 -16.53 -19.97 -1.68
C VAL A 679 -17.92 -20.22 -2.24
N ILE A 680 -18.93 -20.23 -1.35
CA ILE A 680 -20.29 -20.66 -1.67
C ILE A 680 -21.23 -19.49 -1.43
N ARG A 681 -22.10 -19.19 -2.41
CA ARG A 681 -23.14 -18.18 -2.18
C ARG A 681 -24.13 -18.66 -1.13
N GLU A 682 -24.10 -17.97 0.01
CA GLU A 682 -25.04 -18.18 1.09
C GLU A 682 -26.47 -17.86 0.66
N ARG A 683 -27.44 -18.34 1.44
CA ARG A 683 -28.84 -17.97 1.26
C ARG A 683 -29.01 -16.47 1.52
N VAL A 684 -29.94 -15.84 0.80
CA VAL A 684 -30.24 -14.41 0.91
C VAL A 684 -30.51 -14.03 2.37
N ALA A 685 -29.77 -13.04 2.87
CA ALA A 685 -29.97 -12.54 4.21
C ALA A 685 -29.81 -11.02 4.37
N ARG A 686 -30.59 -10.50 5.32
CA ARG A 686 -30.48 -9.13 5.85
C ARG A 686 -29.64 -9.14 7.12
N ARG A 687 -28.69 -8.21 7.25
CA ARG A 687 -27.81 -8.10 8.42
C ARG A 687 -27.68 -6.64 8.84
N THR A 688 -27.83 -6.36 10.12
CA THR A 688 -27.57 -5.03 10.69
C THR A 688 -26.67 -5.19 11.90
N ALA A 689 -25.57 -4.45 11.91
CA ALA A 689 -24.57 -4.48 12.95
C ALA A 689 -24.37 -3.07 13.54
N LEU A 690 -24.25 -3.00 14.86
CA LEU A 690 -23.88 -1.79 15.59
C LEU A 690 -22.60 -2.06 16.38
N GLY A 691 -21.60 -1.21 16.20
CA GLY A 691 -20.34 -1.24 16.94
C GLY A 691 -20.12 0.05 17.70
N LEU A 692 -19.54 -0.07 18.89
CA LEU A 692 -19.10 1.01 19.76
C LEU A 692 -17.63 0.77 20.07
N GLU A 693 -16.80 1.76 19.77
CA GLU A 693 -15.37 1.78 20.08
C GLU A 693 -15.12 2.85 21.14
N TRP A 694 -14.34 2.52 22.15
CA TRP A 694 -13.91 3.44 23.19
C TRP A 694 -12.41 3.28 23.43
N GLN A 695 -11.68 4.39 23.47
CA GLN A 695 -10.25 4.38 23.74
C GLN A 695 -9.88 5.45 24.76
N ARG A 696 -9.10 5.07 25.78
CA ARG A 696 -8.57 6.00 26.78
C ARG A 696 -7.21 5.54 27.28
N GLY A 697 -6.18 6.31 26.94
CA GLY A 697 -4.80 5.96 27.28
C GLY A 697 -4.44 4.58 26.70
N PRO A 698 -3.90 3.64 27.51
CA PRO A 698 -3.51 2.31 27.03
C PRO A 698 -4.70 1.35 26.79
N MET A 699 -5.93 1.73 27.17
CA MET A 699 -7.10 0.86 27.13
C MET A 699 -7.94 1.10 25.87
N GLY A 700 -8.29 0.01 25.19
CA GLY A 700 -9.31 -0.02 24.15
C GLY A 700 -10.44 -0.99 24.51
N LEU A 701 -11.68 -0.60 24.24
CA LEU A 701 -12.87 -1.43 24.39
C LEU A 701 -13.73 -1.31 23.13
N GLU A 702 -14.11 -2.44 22.56
CA GLU A 702 -15.07 -2.52 21.46
C GLU A 702 -16.24 -3.40 21.89
N LEU A 703 -17.46 -2.92 21.68
CA LEU A 703 -18.69 -3.66 21.94
C LEU A 703 -19.56 -3.60 20.71
N GLY A 704 -20.19 -4.71 20.32
CA GLY A 704 -21.13 -4.68 19.22
C GLY A 704 -22.19 -5.75 19.29
N GLY A 705 -23.29 -5.48 18.58
CA GLY A 705 -24.39 -6.40 18.37
C GLY A 705 -24.71 -6.54 16.89
N ILE A 706 -25.18 -7.72 16.48
CA ILE A 706 -25.69 -8.00 15.14
C ILE A 706 -27.12 -8.56 15.22
N PHE A 707 -27.93 -8.19 14.25
CA PHE A 707 -29.23 -8.76 13.95
C PHE A 707 -29.22 -9.25 12.51
N ALA A 708 -29.32 -10.56 12.30
CA ALA A 708 -29.04 -11.20 11.02
C ALA A 708 -30.09 -12.28 10.68
N ALA A 709 -30.45 -12.30 9.41
CA ALA A 709 -31.39 -13.22 8.78
C ALA A 709 -32.80 -13.31 9.44
N PRO A 710 -33.48 -12.19 9.77
CA PRO A 710 -34.81 -12.22 10.39
C PRO A 710 -35.89 -12.92 9.57
N GLN A 711 -35.74 -12.96 8.24
CA GLN A 711 -36.64 -13.66 7.33
C GLN A 711 -36.66 -15.19 7.54
N ARG A 712 -35.75 -15.73 8.35
CA ARG A 712 -35.66 -17.15 8.67
C ARG A 712 -36.41 -17.55 9.93
N ILE A 713 -36.94 -16.58 10.70
CA ILE A 713 -37.73 -16.87 11.90
C ILE A 713 -38.91 -17.76 11.51
N GLY A 714 -39.09 -18.86 12.24
CA GLY A 714 -40.10 -19.88 11.98
C GLY A 714 -39.67 -21.00 11.02
N GLU A 715 -38.50 -20.90 10.37
CA GLU A 715 -37.96 -21.98 9.53
C GLU A 715 -37.70 -23.23 10.38
N GLU A 716 -38.24 -24.37 9.96
CA GLU A 716 -38.04 -25.65 10.65
C GLU A 716 -36.65 -26.20 10.38
N PHE A 717 -36.03 -26.78 11.40
CA PHE A 717 -34.77 -27.53 11.25
C PHE A 717 -34.79 -28.79 12.11
N ILE A 718 -33.97 -29.75 11.71
CA ILE A 718 -33.75 -31.00 12.44
C ILE A 718 -32.36 -30.94 13.08
N TRP A 719 -32.28 -31.35 14.33
CA TRP A 719 -31.02 -31.53 15.04
C TRP A 719 -31.04 -32.77 15.91
N THR A 720 -29.85 -33.24 16.25
CA THR A 720 -29.68 -34.45 17.07
C THR A 720 -28.98 -34.15 18.38
N ARG A 721 -29.35 -34.88 19.43
CA ARG A 721 -28.60 -34.94 20.69
C ARG A 721 -28.33 -36.38 21.10
N SER A 722 -27.14 -36.64 21.61
CA SER A 722 -26.79 -37.97 22.12
C SER A 722 -27.67 -38.33 23.32
N THR A 723 -28.11 -39.58 23.39
CA THR A 723 -28.90 -40.12 24.50
C THR A 723 -28.39 -41.50 24.89
N THR A 724 -28.48 -41.82 26.18
CA THR A 724 -28.21 -43.18 26.70
C THR A 724 -29.48 -44.02 26.81
N GLY A 725 -30.65 -43.42 26.56
CA GLY A 725 -31.95 -44.10 26.58
C GLY A 725 -32.40 -44.60 25.20
N ALA A 726 -33.72 -44.72 25.02
CA ALA A 726 -34.30 -45.04 23.72
C ALA A 726 -33.88 -43.97 22.68
N SER A 727 -33.30 -44.42 21.57
CA SER A 727 -32.80 -43.54 20.50
C SER A 727 -33.50 -43.84 19.18
N TYR A 728 -33.51 -42.86 18.29
CA TYR A 728 -34.06 -43.02 16.95
C TYR A 728 -33.26 -44.08 16.19
N LEU A 729 -33.92 -45.15 15.76
CA LEU A 729 -33.29 -46.28 15.05
C LEU A 729 -32.09 -46.91 15.79
N ASN A 730 -32.09 -46.91 17.13
CA ASN A 730 -30.96 -47.37 17.95
C ASN A 730 -29.62 -46.67 17.62
N SER A 731 -29.67 -45.45 17.07
CA SER A 731 -28.50 -44.70 16.63
C SER A 731 -27.67 -44.11 17.79
N GLY A 732 -28.19 -44.12 19.02
CA GLY A 732 -27.64 -43.36 20.14
C GLY A 732 -28.01 -41.87 20.14
N TYR A 733 -28.88 -41.44 19.22
CA TYR A 733 -29.34 -40.06 19.10
C TYR A 733 -30.87 -39.94 19.17
N GLU A 734 -31.34 -38.88 19.83
CA GLU A 734 -32.70 -38.37 19.65
C GLU A 734 -32.71 -37.41 18.46
N VAL A 735 -33.72 -37.54 17.60
CA VAL A 735 -33.93 -36.66 16.44
C VAL A 735 -35.05 -35.70 16.79
N LEU A 736 -34.71 -34.42 16.88
CA LEU A 736 -35.60 -33.35 17.30
C LEU A 736 -35.88 -32.41 16.14
N ARG A 737 -37.08 -31.83 16.14
CA ARG A 737 -37.46 -30.76 15.21
C ARG A 737 -37.72 -29.50 16.01
N ASP A 738 -37.19 -28.38 15.53
CA ASP A 738 -37.37 -27.07 16.13
C ASP A 738 -37.52 -25.99 15.05
N LYS A 739 -37.77 -24.75 15.47
CA LYS A 739 -37.93 -23.58 14.60
C LYS A 739 -37.00 -22.46 15.01
N VAL A 740 -36.46 -21.73 14.04
CA VAL A 740 -35.68 -20.52 14.27
C VAL A 740 -36.50 -19.51 15.06
N GLN A 741 -35.98 -19.08 16.20
CA GLN A 741 -36.56 -18.05 17.06
C GLN A 741 -35.91 -16.70 16.79
N PHE A 742 -36.52 -15.63 17.30
CA PHE A 742 -35.94 -14.29 17.22
C PHE A 742 -34.52 -14.22 17.82
N LEU A 743 -34.27 -14.88 18.96
CA LEU A 743 -32.94 -14.89 19.57
C LEU A 743 -31.86 -15.55 18.69
N ASP A 744 -32.24 -16.46 17.79
CA ASP A 744 -31.31 -17.12 16.86
C ASP A 744 -30.78 -16.19 15.77
N THR A 745 -31.39 -15.01 15.63
CA THR A 745 -30.98 -13.96 14.68
C THR A 745 -30.00 -12.96 15.31
N LEU A 746 -29.85 -12.99 16.64
CA LEU A 746 -29.03 -12.03 17.38
C LEU A 746 -27.61 -12.57 17.60
N GLY A 747 -26.65 -11.67 17.62
CA GLY A 747 -25.29 -11.94 18.06
C GLY A 747 -24.67 -10.75 18.77
N ALA A 748 -23.65 -11.01 19.56
CA ALA A 748 -22.89 -10.00 20.29
C ALA A 748 -21.41 -10.31 20.22
N LYS A 749 -20.57 -9.27 20.28
CA LYS A 749 -19.12 -9.38 20.31
C LYS A 749 -18.57 -8.30 21.23
N ALA A 750 -17.56 -8.62 22.01
CA ALA A 750 -16.83 -7.68 22.85
C ALA A 750 -15.34 -7.93 22.69
N ARG A 751 -14.54 -6.87 22.60
CA ARG A 751 -13.08 -6.94 22.56
C ARG A 751 -12.49 -5.91 23.51
N PHE A 752 -11.48 -6.33 24.24
CA PHE A 752 -10.67 -5.49 25.10
C PHE A 752 -9.21 -5.56 24.63
N THR A 753 -8.55 -4.41 24.56
CA THR A 753 -7.12 -4.29 24.29
C THR A 753 -6.45 -3.45 25.37
N TYR A 754 -5.20 -3.80 25.71
CA TYR A 754 -4.39 -3.04 26.66
C TYR A 754 -2.94 -2.97 26.21
N ASP A 755 -2.38 -1.76 26.17
CA ASP A 755 -1.00 -1.48 25.75
C ASP A 755 -0.10 -1.08 26.93
N LEU A 756 0.86 -1.95 27.29
CA LEU A 756 1.92 -1.69 28.29
C LEU A 756 3.28 -1.40 27.61
N GLY A 757 3.30 -1.02 26.33
CA GLY A 757 4.49 -0.82 25.53
C GLY A 757 5.07 -2.16 25.06
N MET A 758 5.96 -2.77 25.85
CA MET A 758 6.57 -4.06 25.48
C MET A 758 5.58 -5.22 25.50
N VAL A 759 4.51 -5.11 26.27
CA VAL A 759 3.45 -6.12 26.36
C VAL A 759 2.16 -5.50 25.87
N ARG A 760 1.56 -6.08 24.85
CA ARG A 760 0.21 -5.72 24.39
C ARG A 760 -0.69 -6.92 24.51
N MET A 761 -1.91 -6.72 24.99
CA MET A 761 -2.83 -7.81 25.32
C MET A 761 -4.16 -7.57 24.63
N PHE A 762 -4.82 -8.64 24.21
CA PHE A 762 -6.21 -8.59 23.80
C PHE A 762 -7.01 -9.77 24.37
N ALA A 763 -8.29 -9.52 24.60
CA ALA A 763 -9.27 -10.55 24.90
C ALA A 763 -10.56 -10.23 24.14
N GLN A 764 -11.22 -11.25 23.61
CA GLN A 764 -12.45 -11.15 22.86
C GLN A 764 -13.41 -12.26 23.28
N ALA A 765 -14.70 -11.94 23.30
CA ALA A 765 -15.77 -12.92 23.42
C ALA A 765 -16.87 -12.62 22.41
N SER A 766 -17.54 -13.66 21.93
CA SER A 766 -18.67 -13.54 21.02
C SER A 766 -19.74 -14.58 21.30
N PHE A 767 -20.97 -14.23 20.95
CA PHE A 767 -22.13 -15.11 20.91
C PHE A 767 -22.87 -14.89 19.59
N ARG A 768 -23.30 -15.98 18.97
CA ARG A 768 -23.95 -16.01 17.65
C ARG A 768 -25.14 -16.96 17.70
N GLY A 769 -26.34 -16.41 17.55
CA GLY A 769 -27.55 -17.21 17.30
C GLY A 769 -27.43 -18.07 16.04
N LEU A 770 -28.32 -19.05 15.88
CA LEU A 770 -28.20 -20.11 14.86
C LEU A 770 -27.99 -19.59 13.43
N VAL A 771 -28.61 -18.45 13.08
CA VAL A 771 -28.55 -17.85 11.74
C VAL A 771 -27.88 -16.47 11.75
N ALA A 772 -27.21 -16.12 12.85
CA ALA A 772 -26.57 -14.82 13.04
C ALA A 772 -25.18 -14.73 12.37
N ASP A 773 -25.10 -15.13 11.09
CA ASP A 773 -23.86 -15.16 10.31
C ASP A 773 -23.29 -13.75 10.08
N ALA A 774 -21.98 -13.62 10.30
CA ALA A 774 -21.19 -12.42 10.04
C ALA A 774 -20.02 -12.75 9.08
N GLY A 775 -19.08 -11.82 8.88
CA GLY A 775 -17.85 -12.10 8.15
C GLY A 775 -16.70 -12.59 9.03
N PRO A 776 -15.69 -13.25 8.43
CA PRO A 776 -14.47 -13.63 9.14
C PRO A 776 -13.72 -12.37 9.63
N GLU A 777 -12.95 -12.50 10.72
CA GLU A 777 -12.13 -11.39 11.23
C GLU A 777 -11.01 -11.02 10.25
N GLN A 778 -11.04 -9.78 9.74
CA GLN A 778 -10.09 -9.30 8.73
C GLN A 778 -9.02 -8.42 9.35
N ARG A 779 -9.36 -7.70 10.43
CA ARG A 779 -8.43 -6.78 11.09
C ARG A 779 -7.24 -7.52 11.69
N THR A 780 -6.06 -6.92 11.59
CA THR A 780 -4.96 -7.29 12.48
C THR A 780 -5.20 -6.64 13.84
N VAL A 781 -5.53 -7.46 14.85
CA VAL A 781 -5.84 -6.92 16.19
C VAL A 781 -4.58 -6.41 16.90
N LEU A 782 -3.51 -7.22 16.96
CA LEU A 782 -2.22 -6.82 17.55
C LEU A 782 -1.02 -7.25 16.69
N THR A 783 -1.08 -8.44 16.09
CA THR A 783 -0.04 -9.01 15.24
C THR A 783 -0.64 -9.99 14.23
N GLY A 784 0.18 -10.59 13.37
CA GLY A 784 -0.21 -11.43 12.23
C GLY A 784 -0.78 -12.81 12.55
N TRP A 785 -1.52 -12.97 13.66
CA TRP A 785 -2.17 -14.22 14.04
C TRP A 785 -3.11 -14.75 12.96
N SER A 786 -2.97 -16.04 12.66
CA SER A 786 -3.78 -16.81 11.71
C SER A 786 -4.94 -17.54 12.38
N LEU A 787 -4.86 -17.84 13.69
CA LEU A 787 -5.95 -18.45 14.44
C LEU A 787 -6.99 -17.39 14.81
N ARG A 788 -8.14 -17.43 14.15
CA ARG A 788 -9.24 -16.48 14.32
C ARG A 788 -10.57 -17.21 14.46
N GLU A 789 -11.52 -16.57 15.13
CA GLU A 789 -12.92 -16.99 15.14
C GLU A 789 -13.51 -17.03 13.72
N SER A 790 -14.35 -18.03 13.41
CA SER A 790 -14.97 -18.22 12.08
C SER A 790 -15.85 -17.05 11.61
N GLY A 791 -16.54 -16.36 12.54
CA GLY A 791 -17.53 -15.33 12.22
C GLY A 791 -18.91 -15.85 11.81
N ARG A 792 -19.11 -17.18 11.72
CA ARG A 792 -20.41 -17.78 11.35
C ARG A 792 -21.45 -17.70 12.48
N GLY A 793 -22.69 -18.03 12.18
CA GLY A 793 -23.76 -18.24 13.15
C GLY A 793 -23.53 -19.50 14.01
N ASN A 794 -24.43 -19.75 14.96
CA ASN A 794 -24.51 -20.98 15.75
C ASN A 794 -23.27 -21.28 16.63
N HIS A 795 -22.71 -20.31 17.36
CA HIS A 795 -21.65 -20.60 18.35
C HIS A 795 -21.48 -19.52 19.41
N TYR A 796 -20.77 -19.87 20.47
CA TYR A 796 -20.08 -18.89 21.31
C TYR A 796 -18.57 -19.09 21.19
N ALA A 797 -17.80 -18.01 21.30
CA ALA A 797 -16.35 -18.07 21.24
C ALA A 797 -15.70 -17.13 22.25
N GLY A 798 -14.50 -17.51 22.67
CA GLY A 798 -13.59 -16.69 23.47
C GLY A 798 -12.19 -16.78 22.86
N GLN A 799 -11.51 -15.65 22.74
CA GLN A 799 -10.16 -15.57 22.21
C GLN A 799 -9.31 -14.65 23.08
N ALA A 800 -8.07 -15.00 23.34
CA ALA A 800 -7.15 -14.15 24.08
C ALA A 800 -5.73 -14.31 23.53
N GLY A 801 -4.99 -13.22 23.47
CA GLY A 801 -3.59 -13.25 23.05
C GLY A 801 -2.80 -12.08 23.58
N MET A 802 -1.48 -12.22 23.50
CA MET A 802 -0.53 -11.22 23.99
C MET A 802 0.63 -11.12 23.02
N THR A 803 1.24 -9.96 22.89
CA THR A 803 2.52 -9.78 22.19
C THR A 803 3.56 -9.31 23.19
N PHE A 804 4.71 -9.97 23.24
CA PHE A 804 5.89 -9.58 24.01
C PHE A 804 6.96 -9.10 23.05
N GLN A 805 7.27 -7.80 23.05
CA GLN A 805 8.34 -7.20 22.26
C GLN A 805 9.64 -7.20 23.07
N LEU A 806 10.65 -7.91 22.56
CA LEU A 806 11.97 -8.11 23.15
C LEU A 806 13.04 -7.63 22.17
N GLY A 807 13.17 -6.31 22.01
CA GLY A 807 14.02 -5.71 20.98
C GLY A 807 13.50 -6.05 19.58
N THR A 808 14.30 -6.76 18.79
CA THR A 808 13.95 -7.20 17.42
C THR A 808 13.14 -8.50 17.39
N PHE A 809 12.96 -9.18 18.53
CA PHE A 809 12.12 -10.37 18.63
C PHE A 809 10.74 -10.02 19.18
N GLN A 810 9.70 -10.64 18.64
CA GLN A 810 8.35 -10.65 19.16
C GLN A 810 7.90 -12.08 19.41
N VAL A 811 7.36 -12.33 20.61
CA VAL A 811 6.70 -13.60 20.96
C VAL A 811 5.22 -13.31 21.16
N ALA A 812 4.35 -14.02 20.46
CA ALA A 812 2.92 -13.72 20.45
C ALA A 812 2.05 -14.98 20.57
N PRO A 813 1.71 -15.41 21.80
CA PRO A 813 0.73 -16.48 22.02
C PRO A 813 -0.71 -15.99 21.81
N ASN A 814 -1.55 -16.87 21.27
CA ASN A 814 -2.98 -16.67 21.05
C ASN A 814 -3.74 -17.98 21.31
N VAL A 815 -4.90 -17.91 21.96
CA VAL A 815 -5.77 -19.07 22.25
C VAL A 815 -7.19 -18.75 21.83
N LEU A 816 -7.85 -19.75 21.23
CA LEU A 816 -9.24 -19.67 20.79
C LEU A 816 -10.02 -20.85 21.36
N TYR A 817 -11.15 -20.59 21.99
CA TYR A 817 -12.15 -21.60 22.24
C TYR A 817 -13.45 -21.20 21.54
N GLN A 818 -14.01 -22.10 20.74
CA GLN A 818 -15.33 -21.92 20.15
C GLN A 818 -16.11 -23.22 20.24
N LYS A 819 -17.43 -23.11 20.43
CA LYS A 819 -18.33 -24.27 20.48
C LYS A 819 -19.68 -23.92 19.85
N PRO A 820 -20.23 -24.78 18.98
CA PRO A 820 -21.53 -24.52 18.40
C PRO A 820 -22.65 -24.64 19.44
N LEU A 821 -23.71 -23.84 19.28
CA LEU A 821 -24.91 -23.95 20.14
C LEU A 821 -25.62 -25.29 19.90
N ILE A 822 -25.73 -25.66 18.62
CA ILE A 822 -26.22 -26.97 18.16
C ILE A 822 -25.12 -27.62 17.33
N GLY A 823 -24.64 -28.78 17.77
CA GLY A 823 -23.60 -29.55 17.10
C GLY A 823 -24.02 -30.09 15.71
N PRO A 824 -23.08 -30.66 14.94
CA PRO A 824 -23.36 -31.23 13.61
C PRO A 824 -24.29 -32.45 13.69
N ASN A 825 -25.02 -32.72 12.61
CA ASN A 825 -25.85 -33.92 12.54
C ASN A 825 -24.99 -35.16 12.19
N PRO A 826 -25.22 -36.32 12.84
CA PRO A 826 -24.61 -37.59 12.46
C PRO A 826 -25.22 -38.12 11.15
N THR A 827 -24.59 -39.15 10.59
CA THR A 827 -25.19 -39.94 9.51
C THR A 827 -25.98 -41.11 10.11
N ILE A 828 -27.30 -41.09 9.95
CA ILE A 828 -28.22 -42.18 10.31
C ILE A 828 -28.91 -42.61 9.02
N ASN A 829 -28.77 -43.88 8.62
CA ASN A 829 -29.39 -44.38 7.41
C ASN A 829 -30.92 -44.46 7.55
N ASP A 830 -31.63 -44.33 6.43
CA ASP A 830 -33.04 -44.66 6.36
C ASP A 830 -33.27 -46.16 6.62
N THR A 831 -34.45 -46.50 7.11
CA THR A 831 -34.84 -47.89 7.38
C THR A 831 -36.30 -48.08 7.02
N PHE A 832 -36.58 -49.10 6.20
CA PHE A 832 -37.94 -49.52 5.88
C PHE A 832 -38.22 -50.87 6.55
N VAL A 833 -39.26 -50.93 7.39
CA VAL A 833 -39.68 -52.15 8.08
C VAL A 833 -40.82 -52.77 7.28
N ALA A 834 -40.52 -53.81 6.50
CA ALA A 834 -41.46 -54.42 5.56
C ALA A 834 -42.69 -55.03 6.25
N GLU A 835 -42.52 -55.53 7.47
CA GLU A 835 -43.59 -56.18 8.25
C GLU A 835 -44.64 -55.19 8.74
N THR A 836 -44.26 -53.95 9.03
CA THR A 836 -45.16 -52.89 9.51
C THR A 836 -45.51 -51.86 8.44
N GLY A 837 -44.83 -51.91 7.29
CA GLY A 837 -44.93 -50.91 6.23
C GLY A 837 -44.40 -49.52 6.64
N GLN A 838 -43.69 -49.41 7.76
CA GLN A 838 -43.19 -48.14 8.27
C GLN A 838 -41.85 -47.77 7.65
N TYR A 839 -41.77 -46.54 7.13
CA TYR A 839 -40.54 -45.93 6.66
C TYR A 839 -40.03 -44.92 7.68
N TYR A 840 -38.79 -45.10 8.10
CA TYR A 840 -38.07 -44.20 9.00
C TYR A 840 -37.05 -43.41 8.19
N PRO A 841 -37.24 -42.08 8.02
CA PRO A 841 -36.28 -41.27 7.28
C PRO A 841 -34.93 -41.22 8.00
N GLY A 842 -33.84 -41.32 7.24
CA GLY A 842 -32.49 -41.12 7.76
C GLY A 842 -32.22 -39.67 8.18
N VAL A 843 -31.12 -39.46 8.91
CA VAL A 843 -30.56 -38.15 9.24
C VAL A 843 -29.22 -38.02 8.53
N LYS A 844 -29.02 -36.88 7.86
CA LYS A 844 -27.76 -36.57 7.18
C LYS A 844 -27.10 -35.35 7.82
N PRO A 845 -25.76 -35.22 7.72
CA PRO A 845 -25.09 -33.97 8.04
C PRO A 845 -25.72 -32.83 7.24
N ARG A 846 -25.89 -31.65 7.85
CA ARG A 846 -26.52 -30.49 7.20
C ARG A 846 -25.62 -29.95 6.09
N SER A 847 -26.18 -29.13 5.21
CA SER A 847 -25.42 -28.43 4.17
C SER A 847 -25.85 -26.98 4.03
N VAL A 848 -24.89 -26.11 3.72
CA VAL A 848 -25.13 -24.69 3.41
C VAL A 848 -26.08 -24.45 2.23
N LEU A 849 -26.33 -25.47 1.39
CA LEU A 849 -27.21 -25.37 0.23
C LEU A 849 -28.69 -25.43 0.58
N SER A 850 -29.04 -26.26 1.56
CA SER A 850 -30.43 -26.66 1.86
C SER A 850 -30.86 -26.36 3.28
N ASP A 851 -29.96 -26.41 4.26
CA ASP A 851 -30.32 -26.40 5.66
C ASP A 851 -30.39 -24.99 6.26
N THR A 852 -31.02 -24.91 7.43
CA THR A 852 -31.20 -23.67 8.17
C THR A 852 -29.87 -23.12 8.67
N PHE A 853 -28.95 -23.97 9.07
CA PHE A 853 -27.58 -23.59 9.40
C PHE A 853 -26.71 -24.84 9.29
N SER A 854 -25.40 -24.67 9.33
CA SER A 854 -24.45 -25.77 9.28
C SER A 854 -23.28 -25.51 10.21
N VAL A 855 -22.74 -26.57 10.78
CA VAL A 855 -21.52 -26.55 11.59
C VAL A 855 -20.33 -26.93 10.71
N LEU A 856 -19.53 -25.96 10.29
CA LEU A 856 -18.34 -26.18 9.46
C LEU A 856 -17.08 -25.75 10.23
N ASP A 857 -16.59 -24.55 9.95
CA ASP A 857 -15.49 -23.87 10.61
C ASP A 857 -15.85 -23.29 11.99
N ASN A 858 -17.14 -23.24 12.33
CA ASN A 858 -17.68 -22.98 13.68
C ASN A 858 -17.82 -24.26 14.55
N ARG A 859 -17.26 -25.41 14.11
CA ARG A 859 -17.22 -26.64 14.92
C ARG A 859 -16.46 -26.44 16.23
N GLU A 860 -16.75 -27.29 17.22
CA GLU A 860 -16.08 -27.22 18.53
C GLU A 860 -14.56 -27.31 18.33
N THR A 861 -13.86 -26.28 18.78
CA THR A 861 -12.41 -26.13 18.58
C THR A 861 -11.80 -25.48 19.81
N LEU A 862 -10.77 -26.13 20.36
CA LEU A 862 -9.79 -25.51 21.24
C LEU A 862 -8.50 -25.33 20.45
N GLY A 863 -8.21 -24.09 20.07
CA GLY A 863 -7.04 -23.72 19.30
C GLY A 863 -6.00 -23.01 20.15
N ALA A 864 -4.73 -23.27 19.85
CA ALA A 864 -3.59 -22.52 20.37
C ALA A 864 -2.67 -22.15 19.20
N GLU A 865 -2.12 -20.95 19.27
CA GLU A 865 -1.20 -20.41 18.30
C GLU A 865 -0.02 -19.76 19.04
N LEU A 866 1.20 -20.02 18.58
CA LEU A 866 2.40 -19.32 19.00
C LEU A 866 3.10 -18.74 17.77
N LEU A 867 3.13 -17.42 17.72
CA LEU A 867 3.80 -16.67 16.66
C LEU A 867 5.12 -16.11 17.18
N LEU A 868 6.24 -16.47 16.56
CA LEU A 868 7.56 -15.93 16.84
C LEU A 868 8.01 -15.10 15.65
N THR A 869 8.31 -13.81 15.86
CA THR A 869 8.78 -12.92 14.79
C THR A 869 10.15 -12.37 15.15
N PHE A 870 11.09 -12.41 14.22
CA PHE A 870 12.34 -11.67 14.27
C PHE A 870 12.32 -10.63 13.15
N ASP A 871 12.35 -9.37 13.53
CA ASP A 871 12.31 -8.23 12.63
C ASP A 871 13.20 -7.11 13.20
N PRO A 872 14.38 -6.85 12.59
CA PRO A 872 15.27 -5.79 13.01
C PRO A 872 14.88 -4.40 12.47
N THR A 873 13.89 -4.30 11.58
CA THR A 873 13.51 -3.07 10.85
C THR A 873 12.01 -2.82 10.94
N PRO A 874 11.43 -2.56 12.13
CA PRO A 874 9.99 -2.43 12.29
C PRO A 874 9.34 -1.22 11.59
N GLY A 875 10.12 -0.38 10.88
CA GLY A 875 9.59 0.62 9.96
C GLY A 875 8.86 -0.01 8.76
N THR A 876 9.18 -1.28 8.45
CA THR A 876 8.39 -2.14 7.57
C THR A 876 7.84 -3.28 8.42
N TRP A 877 6.54 -3.26 8.69
CA TRP A 877 5.96 -4.24 9.59
C TRP A 877 5.90 -5.62 8.90
N PHE A 878 6.61 -6.61 9.45
CA PHE A 878 6.74 -7.96 8.87
C PHE A 878 5.43 -8.65 8.48
N TRP A 879 4.31 -8.32 9.15
CA TRP A 879 3.00 -8.93 8.90
C TRP A 879 2.11 -8.12 7.95
N SER A 880 2.67 -7.10 7.30
CA SER A 880 2.01 -6.41 6.18
C SER A 880 1.70 -7.41 5.06
N TRP A 881 0.58 -7.22 4.38
CA TRP A 881 0.11 -8.13 3.31
C TRP A 881 1.08 -8.22 2.13
N ASP A 882 1.87 -7.17 1.91
CA ASP A 882 2.87 -6.97 0.86
C ASP A 882 4.31 -7.21 1.33
N ARG A 883 4.50 -7.87 2.50
CA ARG A 883 5.79 -8.22 3.14
C ARG A 883 6.90 -8.53 2.13
N ASP A 884 6.64 -9.44 1.20
CA ASP A 884 7.68 -9.98 0.31
C ASP A 884 8.36 -8.87 -0.52
N MET A 885 7.64 -7.78 -0.80
CA MET A 885 8.17 -6.60 -1.49
C MET A 885 8.50 -5.45 -0.53
N ARG A 886 7.69 -5.23 0.51
CA ARG A 886 7.80 -4.10 1.45
C ARG A 886 8.90 -4.25 2.51
N GLU A 887 9.13 -5.46 3.01
CA GLU A 887 10.09 -5.71 4.10
C GLU A 887 11.52 -5.43 3.65
N ASP A 888 12.23 -4.63 4.44
CA ASP A 888 13.55 -4.08 4.13
C ASP A 888 14.69 -4.62 5.01
N ALA A 889 14.37 -5.49 5.99
CA ALA A 889 15.36 -6.13 6.84
C ALA A 889 16.45 -6.85 6.05
N PRO A 890 17.73 -6.77 6.47
CA PRO A 890 18.77 -7.68 5.98
C PRO A 890 18.34 -9.15 6.12
N PHE A 891 17.62 -9.46 7.21
CA PHE A 891 16.93 -10.72 7.43
C PHE A 891 15.80 -10.53 8.47
N ALA A 892 14.61 -11.00 8.13
CA ALA A 892 13.45 -11.10 9.01
C ALA A 892 12.76 -12.46 8.83
N ALA A 893 12.13 -12.94 9.89
CA ALA A 893 11.53 -14.27 9.92
C ALA A 893 10.30 -14.32 10.84
N GLY A 894 9.30 -15.11 10.47
CA GLY A 894 8.12 -15.38 11.28
C GLY A 894 7.82 -16.87 11.32
N LEU A 895 7.84 -17.49 12.50
CA LEU A 895 7.41 -18.87 12.72
C LEU A 895 6.05 -18.88 13.39
N ASP A 896 5.04 -19.38 12.68
CA ASP A 896 3.67 -19.55 13.12
C ASP A 896 3.40 -21.03 13.45
N LEU A 897 3.04 -21.33 14.70
CA LEU A 897 2.74 -22.67 15.17
C LEU A 897 1.28 -22.73 15.61
N VAL A 898 0.43 -23.44 14.87
CA VAL A 898 -1.00 -23.53 15.15
C VAL A 898 -1.38 -24.98 15.45
N TYR A 899 -2.13 -25.18 16.53
CA TYR A 899 -2.72 -26.45 16.90
C TYR A 899 -4.23 -26.25 17.16
N ARG A 900 -5.06 -27.18 16.69
CA ARG A 900 -6.51 -27.18 16.86
C ARG A 900 -6.96 -28.56 17.34
N HIS A 901 -7.42 -28.64 18.58
CA HIS A 901 -8.15 -29.80 19.07
C HIS A 901 -9.62 -29.69 18.67
N GLN A 902 -10.11 -30.65 17.89
CA GLN A 902 -11.47 -30.62 17.32
C GLN A 902 -12.21 -31.92 17.66
N PRO A 903 -12.83 -32.01 18.85
CA PRO A 903 -13.42 -33.24 19.38
C PRO A 903 -14.73 -33.64 18.69
N THR A 904 -15.21 -32.83 17.74
CA THR A 904 -16.43 -33.07 16.99
C THR A 904 -16.14 -33.11 15.49
N SER A 905 -16.97 -33.85 14.75
CA SER A 905 -17.00 -33.78 13.29
C SER A 905 -17.58 -32.43 12.83
N ARG A 906 -17.97 -32.32 11.57
CA ARG A 906 -18.67 -31.18 10.99
C ARG A 906 -19.86 -31.65 10.17
N ASP A 907 -20.70 -30.72 9.78
CA ASP A 907 -21.73 -30.90 8.76
C ASP A 907 -21.10 -31.03 7.35
N ALA A 908 -21.90 -31.40 6.36
CA ALA A 908 -21.41 -31.71 5.02
C ALA A 908 -20.91 -30.46 4.29
N GLY A 909 -19.69 -30.56 3.76
CA GLY A 909 -19.20 -29.65 2.72
C GLY A 909 -19.95 -29.82 1.41
N ILE A 910 -19.49 -29.11 0.38
CA ILE A 910 -20.04 -29.22 -0.97
C ILE A 910 -18.97 -29.67 -1.97
N ALA A 911 -19.42 -30.20 -3.10
CA ALA A 911 -18.63 -30.34 -4.31
C ALA A 911 -19.28 -29.60 -5.48
N ILE A 912 -18.44 -29.14 -6.40
CA ILE A 912 -18.86 -28.65 -7.71
C ILE A 912 -18.42 -29.69 -8.74
N LEU A 913 -19.38 -30.20 -9.48
CA LEU A 913 -19.15 -31.20 -10.52
C LEU A 913 -18.65 -30.54 -11.81
N ALA A 914 -18.07 -31.32 -12.71
CA ALA A 914 -17.54 -30.83 -13.99
C ALA A 914 -18.57 -30.09 -14.87
N ASN A 915 -19.87 -30.37 -14.67
CA ASN A 915 -20.96 -29.66 -15.35
C ASN A 915 -21.42 -28.37 -14.63
N GLY A 916 -20.72 -27.95 -13.58
CA GLY A 916 -21.04 -26.79 -12.75
C GLY A 916 -22.11 -27.03 -11.68
N ALA A 917 -22.70 -28.23 -11.60
CA ALA A 917 -23.71 -28.54 -10.59
C ALA A 917 -23.09 -28.60 -9.19
N THR A 918 -23.75 -27.97 -8.23
CA THR A 918 -23.35 -28.02 -6.81
C THR A 918 -24.10 -29.11 -6.07
N ILE A 919 -23.37 -29.97 -5.35
CA ILE A 919 -23.93 -31.04 -4.53
C ILE A 919 -23.40 -30.95 -3.10
N ALA A 920 -24.22 -31.36 -2.13
CA ALA A 920 -23.76 -31.60 -0.77
C ALA A 920 -23.22 -33.03 -0.65
N PHE A 921 -22.14 -33.23 0.10
CA PHE A 921 -21.67 -34.58 0.41
C PHE A 921 -22.64 -35.33 1.32
N GLY A 922 -22.61 -36.66 1.26
CA GLY A 922 -23.44 -37.51 2.12
C GLY A 922 -22.88 -37.67 3.54
N LYS A 923 -21.60 -37.35 3.74
CA LYS A 923 -20.84 -37.51 4.99
C LYS A 923 -19.85 -36.35 5.18
N ALA A 924 -19.17 -36.36 6.31
CA ALA A 924 -18.10 -35.44 6.67
C ALA A 924 -16.96 -36.19 7.37
N PRO A 925 -15.75 -35.60 7.45
CA PRO A 925 -14.60 -36.24 8.07
C PRO A 925 -14.84 -36.37 9.58
N PRO A 926 -14.30 -37.42 10.24
CA PRO A 926 -14.46 -37.62 11.68
C PRO A 926 -13.76 -36.50 12.47
N ALA A 927 -14.02 -36.43 13.78
CA ALA A 927 -13.26 -35.58 14.69
C ALA A 927 -11.76 -35.94 14.63
N ALA A 928 -10.90 -34.92 14.49
CA ALA A 928 -9.45 -35.09 14.49
C ALA A 928 -8.76 -33.77 14.87
N ASP A 929 -7.59 -33.88 15.47
CA ASP A 929 -6.75 -32.72 15.76
C ASP A 929 -5.97 -32.30 14.50
N GLU A 930 -5.90 -31.00 14.25
CA GLU A 930 -5.11 -30.44 13.16
C GLU A 930 -3.99 -29.55 13.69
N TRP A 931 -2.85 -29.54 13.01
CA TRP A 931 -1.74 -28.66 13.37
C TRP A 931 -0.92 -28.28 12.15
N GLU A 932 -0.30 -27.09 12.19
CA GLU A 932 0.58 -26.61 11.14
C GLU A 932 1.69 -25.74 11.76
N ALA A 933 2.91 -25.93 11.27
CA ALA A 933 4.04 -25.06 11.56
C ALA A 933 4.48 -24.39 10.24
N THR A 934 4.43 -23.06 10.20
CA THR A 934 4.74 -22.28 9.00
C THR A 934 5.83 -21.25 9.29
N LEU A 935 6.98 -21.37 8.62
CA LEU A 935 8.08 -20.41 8.65
C LEU A 935 8.01 -19.51 7.41
N ARG A 936 7.95 -18.20 7.62
CA ARG A 936 8.05 -17.17 6.56
C ARG A 936 9.34 -16.41 6.73
N LEU A 937 10.02 -16.13 5.63
CA LEU A 937 11.34 -15.49 5.63
C LEU A 937 11.37 -14.36 4.60
N VAL A 938 12.03 -13.27 4.95
CA VAL A 938 12.48 -12.23 4.00
C VAL A 938 13.92 -11.88 4.33
N GLY A 939 14.75 -11.69 3.31
CA GLY A 939 16.10 -11.22 3.50
C GLY A 939 16.52 -10.30 2.37
N ASN A 940 17.21 -9.22 2.74
CA ASN A 940 17.85 -8.29 1.83
C ASN A 940 19.36 -8.22 2.14
N PRO A 941 20.15 -9.30 1.98
CA PRO A 941 21.56 -9.33 2.39
C PRO A 941 22.41 -8.26 1.69
N THR A 942 22.01 -7.88 0.47
CA THR A 942 22.53 -6.73 -0.25
C THR A 942 21.35 -6.04 -0.94
N LYS A 943 21.52 -4.79 -1.38
CA LYS A 943 20.46 -4.04 -2.06
C LYS A 943 20.03 -4.63 -3.41
N ARG A 944 20.91 -5.44 -4.01
CA ARG A 944 20.69 -6.13 -5.28
C ARG A 944 19.98 -7.46 -5.10
N LEU A 945 20.12 -8.09 -3.94
CA LEU A 945 19.64 -9.45 -3.67
C LEU A 945 18.50 -9.42 -2.65
N LYS A 946 17.32 -9.88 -3.07
CA LYS A 946 16.18 -10.14 -2.20
C LYS A 946 15.85 -11.63 -2.20
N LEU A 947 15.60 -12.16 -1.02
CA LEU A 947 15.21 -13.54 -0.77
C LEU A 947 13.90 -13.50 0.00
N TYR A 948 12.91 -14.28 -0.40
CA TYR A 948 11.69 -14.45 0.40
C TYR A 948 11.08 -15.81 0.14
N GLY A 949 10.35 -16.34 1.11
CA GLY A 949 9.72 -17.65 0.96
C GLY A 949 9.00 -18.15 2.20
N THR A 950 8.27 -19.24 2.01
CA THR A 950 7.51 -19.92 3.05
C THR A 950 7.87 -21.41 3.10
N ALA A 951 8.07 -21.95 4.29
CA ALA A 951 8.13 -23.39 4.54
C ALA A 951 7.00 -23.79 5.48
N MET A 952 6.35 -24.92 5.23
CA MET A 952 5.25 -25.44 6.05
C MET A 952 5.36 -26.95 6.27
N VAL A 953 4.87 -27.41 7.42
CA VAL A 953 4.56 -28.81 7.69
C VAL A 953 3.30 -28.88 8.56
N GLY A 954 2.39 -29.81 8.28
CA GLY A 954 1.16 -29.89 9.05
C GLY A 954 0.35 -31.15 8.79
N SER A 955 -0.61 -31.39 9.68
CA SER A 955 -1.59 -32.49 9.60
C SER A 955 -2.99 -31.92 9.49
N ASN A 956 -3.66 -32.10 8.36
CA ASN A 956 -4.96 -31.47 8.08
C ASN A 956 -5.97 -32.44 7.45
N GLN A 957 -7.26 -32.15 7.65
CA GLN A 957 -8.35 -32.88 6.99
C GLN A 957 -8.81 -32.18 5.71
N SER A 958 -9.29 -32.99 4.76
CA SER A 958 -10.03 -32.53 3.58
C SER A 958 -11.32 -31.81 3.99
N SER A 959 -11.73 -30.77 3.27
CA SER A 959 -13.01 -30.08 3.47
C SER A 959 -14.24 -30.85 2.94
N GLY A 960 -14.05 -31.96 2.21
CA GLY A 960 -15.13 -32.82 1.70
C GLY A 960 -15.51 -33.92 2.68
N GLU A 961 -15.71 -35.15 2.19
CA GLU A 961 -16.21 -36.27 3.00
C GLU A 961 -15.17 -37.31 3.42
N ASP A 962 -13.95 -37.25 2.87
CA ASP A 962 -12.91 -38.25 3.11
C ASP A 962 -12.40 -38.18 4.56
N ALA A 963 -12.30 -39.35 5.21
CA ALA A 963 -11.79 -39.49 6.56
C ALA A 963 -10.26 -39.41 6.65
N ARG A 964 -9.53 -39.57 5.53
CA ARG A 964 -8.06 -39.55 5.50
C ARG A 964 -7.52 -38.16 5.84
N GLN A 965 -6.80 -38.09 6.95
CA GLN A 965 -5.97 -36.96 7.32
C GLN A 965 -4.59 -37.08 6.64
N ILE A 966 -4.05 -35.97 6.15
CA ILE A 966 -2.76 -35.96 5.44
C ILE A 966 -1.70 -35.25 6.27
N LEU A 967 -0.47 -35.77 6.24
CA LEU A 967 0.73 -35.08 6.73
C LEU A 967 1.46 -34.48 5.53
N ARG A 968 1.42 -33.16 5.41
CA ARG A 968 1.88 -32.40 4.23
C ARG A 968 3.14 -31.60 4.55
N TYR A 969 3.98 -31.42 3.53
CA TYR A 969 5.17 -30.57 3.59
C TYR A 969 5.21 -29.64 2.39
N GLY A 970 5.67 -28.40 2.60
CA GLY A 970 5.81 -27.44 1.53
C GLY A 970 6.97 -26.49 1.76
N VAL A 971 7.69 -26.14 0.69
CA VAL A 971 8.65 -25.05 0.66
C VAL A 971 8.44 -24.28 -0.64
N ASP A 972 8.27 -22.99 -0.56
CA ASP A 972 8.29 -22.07 -1.69
C ASP A 972 9.23 -20.90 -1.38
N GLY A 973 9.90 -20.40 -2.40
CA GLY A 973 10.82 -19.28 -2.23
C GLY A 973 11.29 -18.69 -3.54
N SER A 974 11.68 -17.42 -3.47
CA SER A 974 12.17 -16.64 -4.59
C SER A 974 13.47 -15.94 -4.24
N VAL A 975 14.36 -15.89 -5.23
CA VAL A 975 15.63 -15.16 -5.21
C VAL A 975 15.56 -14.12 -6.32
N LEU A 976 15.56 -12.85 -5.95
CA LEU A 976 15.58 -11.71 -6.86
C LEU A 976 16.96 -11.06 -6.82
N LEU A 977 17.67 -11.08 -7.94
CA LEU A 977 18.95 -10.41 -8.13
C LEU A 977 18.80 -9.34 -9.24
N ASP A 978 18.66 -8.08 -8.82
CA ASP A 978 18.30 -6.94 -9.67
C ASP A 978 17.05 -7.20 -10.52
N THR A 979 17.23 -7.68 -11.76
CA THR A 979 16.14 -7.99 -12.69
C THR A 979 16.01 -9.49 -13.00
N MET A 980 16.87 -10.34 -12.44
CA MET A 980 16.76 -11.79 -12.53
C MET A 980 16.00 -12.35 -11.33
N MET A 981 15.03 -13.22 -11.56
CA MET A 981 14.28 -13.88 -10.50
C MET A 981 14.30 -15.40 -10.69
N LEU A 982 14.64 -16.13 -9.63
CA LEU A 982 14.50 -17.57 -9.55
C LEU A 982 13.45 -17.89 -8.48
N SER A 983 12.33 -18.50 -8.86
CA SER A 983 11.31 -18.99 -7.94
C SER A 983 11.27 -20.51 -7.96
N ALA A 984 11.11 -21.12 -6.79
CA ALA A 984 11.00 -22.57 -6.65
C ALA A 984 9.91 -22.93 -5.66
N GLN A 985 9.23 -24.04 -5.92
CA GLN A 985 8.24 -24.62 -5.02
C GLN A 985 8.42 -26.15 -4.98
N LEU A 986 8.33 -26.71 -3.78
CA LEU A 986 8.35 -28.14 -3.50
C LEU A 986 7.20 -28.46 -2.55
N ARG A 987 6.33 -29.40 -2.91
CA ARG A 987 5.27 -29.93 -2.07
C ARG A 987 5.39 -31.45 -1.99
N LEU A 988 5.25 -32.02 -0.79
CA LEU A 988 5.33 -33.46 -0.54
C LEU A 988 4.08 -33.93 0.19
N ASN A 989 3.45 -34.99 -0.32
CA ASN A 989 2.18 -35.53 0.17
C ASN A 989 1.14 -34.42 0.41
N ASP A 990 1.02 -33.53 -0.55
CA ASP A 990 0.18 -32.33 -0.46
C ASP A 990 -0.92 -32.37 -1.51
N TRP A 991 -2.00 -31.64 -1.25
CA TRP A 991 -3.05 -31.41 -2.22
C TRP A 991 -2.50 -30.72 -3.48
N GLY A 992 -3.16 -30.97 -4.62
CA GLY A 992 -2.91 -30.23 -5.84
C GLY A 992 -3.20 -28.73 -5.72
N PRO A 993 -2.89 -27.95 -6.78
CA PRO A 993 -2.98 -26.47 -6.79
C PRO A 993 -4.42 -25.92 -6.71
N TYR A 994 -5.42 -26.75 -6.99
CA TYR A 994 -6.83 -26.34 -7.10
C TYR A 994 -7.62 -26.74 -5.87
N ASP A 995 -8.64 -25.95 -5.53
CA ASP A 995 -9.45 -26.11 -4.32
C ASP A 995 -10.14 -27.48 -4.26
N TYR A 996 -10.60 -27.99 -5.40
CA TYR A 996 -11.24 -29.30 -5.51
C TYR A 996 -10.29 -30.44 -5.12
N HIS A 997 -8.97 -30.27 -5.28
CA HIS A 997 -8.02 -31.28 -4.78
C HIS A 997 -8.11 -31.43 -3.27
N ARG A 998 -8.28 -30.32 -2.54
CA ARG A 998 -8.52 -30.40 -1.09
C ARG A 998 -9.89 -30.98 -0.77
N VAL A 999 -10.93 -30.61 -1.53
CA VAL A 999 -12.30 -31.10 -1.33
C VAL A 999 -12.42 -32.62 -1.54
N PHE A 1000 -11.82 -33.15 -2.60
CA PHE A 1000 -11.82 -34.59 -2.90
C PHE A 1000 -10.64 -35.35 -2.28
N ASN A 1001 -9.84 -34.66 -1.46
CA ASN A 1001 -8.64 -35.18 -0.82
C ASN A 1001 -7.65 -35.82 -1.81
N LEU A 1002 -7.44 -35.18 -2.96
CA LEU A 1002 -6.52 -35.61 -4.01
C LEU A 1002 -5.12 -35.05 -3.71
N THR A 1003 -4.17 -35.95 -3.47
CA THR A 1003 -2.79 -35.60 -3.06
C THR A 1003 -1.77 -36.13 -4.04
N TYR A 1004 -0.63 -35.46 -4.11
CA TYR A 1004 0.52 -35.89 -4.89
C TYR A 1004 1.71 -36.18 -3.97
N PRO A 1005 2.39 -37.34 -4.11
CA PRO A 1005 3.61 -37.64 -3.36
C PRO A 1005 4.70 -36.57 -3.48
N LEU A 1006 4.87 -36.00 -4.67
CA LEU A 1006 5.84 -34.95 -4.98
C LEU A 1006 5.26 -34.01 -6.03
N GLN A 1007 5.34 -32.71 -5.77
CA GLN A 1007 5.16 -31.66 -6.77
C GLN A 1007 6.33 -30.69 -6.67
N ALA A 1008 7.05 -30.49 -7.76
CA ALA A 1008 8.18 -29.56 -7.83
C ALA A 1008 7.99 -28.60 -9.01
N THR A 1009 8.12 -27.30 -8.75
CA THR A 1009 8.02 -26.23 -9.74
C THR A 1009 9.24 -25.33 -9.63
N GLY A 1010 9.81 -24.92 -10.76
CA GLY A 1010 10.87 -23.92 -10.84
C GLY A 1010 10.58 -22.92 -11.96
N ASP A 1011 10.90 -21.66 -11.73
CA ASP A 1011 10.79 -20.55 -12.70
C ASP A 1011 12.07 -19.72 -12.63
N LEU A 1012 12.74 -19.54 -13.76
CA LEU A 1012 13.84 -18.60 -13.90
C LEU A 1012 13.44 -17.54 -14.91
N SER A 1013 13.42 -16.28 -14.49
CA SER A 1013 13.04 -15.15 -15.33
C SER A 1013 14.03 -14.00 -15.28
N TYR A 1014 14.07 -13.24 -16.37
CA TYR A 1014 14.82 -12.00 -16.56
C TYR A 1014 13.86 -10.89 -16.99
N GLY A 1015 13.80 -9.82 -16.20
CA GLY A 1015 13.03 -8.62 -16.50
C GLY A 1015 13.92 -7.47 -17.01
N LEU A 1016 13.27 -6.47 -17.61
CA LEU A 1016 13.93 -5.19 -17.93
C LEU A 1016 13.99 -4.23 -16.75
N LYS A 1017 13.08 -4.41 -15.78
CA LYS A 1017 13.03 -3.67 -14.52
C LYS A 1017 12.93 -4.66 -13.35
N ARG A 1018 13.34 -4.21 -12.16
CA ARG A 1018 13.12 -4.96 -10.92
C ARG A 1018 11.61 -5.14 -10.71
N PRO A 1019 11.12 -6.35 -10.36
CA PRO A 1019 9.71 -6.55 -10.07
C PRO A 1019 9.25 -5.68 -8.91
N VAL A 1020 8.10 -5.02 -9.08
CA VAL A 1020 7.40 -4.25 -8.05
C VAL A 1020 6.02 -4.87 -7.87
N LEU A 1021 5.51 -4.87 -6.64
CA LEU A 1021 4.21 -5.45 -6.34
C LEU A 1021 3.10 -4.79 -7.17
N GLY A 1022 2.22 -5.60 -7.76
CA GLY A 1022 1.09 -5.10 -8.56
C GLY A 1022 1.46 -4.61 -9.96
N ALA A 1023 2.75 -4.41 -10.28
CA ALA A 1023 3.20 -4.00 -11.61
C ALA A 1023 3.49 -5.22 -12.50
N VAL A 1024 3.02 -5.16 -13.74
CA VAL A 1024 3.41 -6.14 -14.76
C VAL A 1024 4.55 -5.53 -15.56
N THR A 1025 5.73 -6.15 -15.49
CA THR A 1025 6.91 -5.68 -16.21
C THR A 1025 7.26 -6.61 -17.37
N THR A 1026 7.94 -6.06 -18.38
CA THR A 1026 8.50 -6.88 -19.46
C THR A 1026 9.49 -7.89 -18.88
N ARG A 1027 9.23 -9.19 -19.10
CA ARG A 1027 10.03 -10.31 -18.59
C ARG A 1027 10.00 -11.52 -19.51
N PHE A 1028 11.07 -12.29 -19.48
CA PHE A 1028 11.25 -13.55 -20.21
C PHE A 1028 11.61 -14.62 -19.22
N GLY A 1029 11.08 -15.83 -19.35
CA GLY A 1029 11.37 -16.88 -18.39
C GLY A 1029 11.24 -18.28 -18.93
N VAL A 1030 11.78 -19.22 -18.16
CA VAL A 1030 11.66 -20.67 -18.36
C VAL A 1030 11.09 -21.27 -17.09
N ARG A 1031 10.06 -22.10 -17.23
CA ARG A 1031 9.36 -22.79 -16.15
C ARG A 1031 9.50 -24.30 -16.31
N GLY A 1032 9.68 -25.01 -15.21
CA GLY A 1032 9.64 -26.47 -15.14
C GLY A 1032 8.69 -26.92 -14.03
N ILE A 1033 7.90 -27.97 -14.29
CA ILE A 1033 7.00 -28.61 -13.35
C ILE A 1033 7.22 -30.11 -13.44
N VAL A 1034 7.32 -30.79 -12.29
CA VAL A 1034 7.36 -32.25 -12.17
C VAL A 1034 6.39 -32.67 -11.09
N ARG A 1035 5.58 -33.71 -11.36
CA ARG A 1035 4.72 -34.33 -10.35
C ARG A 1035 4.84 -35.85 -10.38
N MET A 1036 4.82 -36.46 -9.21
CA MET A 1036 4.67 -37.90 -9.03
C MET A 1036 3.23 -38.18 -8.61
N LEU A 1037 2.67 -39.28 -9.10
CA LEU A 1037 1.29 -39.67 -8.87
C LEU A 1037 1.23 -41.04 -8.18
N ASP A 1038 0.32 -41.17 -7.22
CA ASP A 1038 -0.05 -42.42 -6.57
C ASP A 1038 -1.57 -42.67 -6.66
N GLN A 1039 -2.06 -43.65 -5.89
CA GLN A 1039 -3.48 -44.00 -5.81
C GLN A 1039 -4.43 -42.87 -5.36
N TYR A 1040 -3.89 -41.79 -4.78
CA TYR A 1040 -4.65 -40.61 -4.33
C TYR A 1040 -4.51 -39.42 -5.30
N SER A 1041 -3.73 -39.56 -6.36
CA SER A 1041 -3.44 -38.47 -7.28
C SER A 1041 -4.42 -38.41 -8.46
N GLU A 1042 -4.88 -37.20 -8.78
CA GLU A 1042 -5.57 -36.96 -10.04
C GLU A 1042 -4.61 -37.18 -11.22
N GLY A 1043 -5.11 -37.88 -12.25
CA GLY A 1043 -4.37 -38.16 -13.47
C GLY A 1043 -3.77 -39.56 -13.56
N LEU A 1044 -3.83 -40.38 -12.50
CA LEU A 1044 -3.39 -41.78 -12.56
C LEU A 1044 -4.39 -42.62 -13.40
N SER A 1045 -3.90 -43.52 -14.26
CA SER A 1045 -4.77 -44.32 -15.13
C SER A 1045 -5.47 -45.43 -14.35
N ALA A 1046 -6.66 -45.85 -14.81
CA ALA A 1046 -7.41 -46.94 -14.18
C ALA A 1046 -6.61 -48.26 -14.13
N ALA A 1047 -5.83 -48.54 -15.17
CA ALA A 1047 -4.94 -49.70 -15.22
C ALA A 1047 -3.85 -49.60 -14.13
N ALA A 1048 -3.19 -48.45 -14.02
CA ALA A 1048 -2.17 -48.20 -13.00
C ALA A 1048 -2.73 -48.31 -11.57
N LEU A 1049 -3.95 -47.80 -11.34
CA LEU A 1049 -4.65 -47.96 -10.06
C LEU A 1049 -4.87 -49.43 -9.70
N SER A 1050 -5.30 -50.25 -10.66
CA SER A 1050 -5.53 -51.69 -10.43
C SER A 1050 -4.23 -52.49 -10.22
N GLU A 1051 -3.12 -52.03 -10.80
CA GLU A 1051 -1.81 -52.69 -10.74
C GLU A 1051 -0.90 -52.11 -9.63
N GLY A 1052 -1.35 -51.09 -8.90
CA GLY A 1052 -0.56 -50.42 -7.86
C GLY A 1052 0.67 -49.68 -8.40
N LEU A 1053 0.61 -49.18 -9.63
CA LEU A 1053 1.71 -48.46 -10.28
C LEU A 1053 1.72 -46.98 -9.92
N MET A 1054 2.92 -46.39 -9.87
CA MET A 1054 3.12 -44.96 -9.67
C MET A 1054 3.27 -44.23 -11.01
N GLY A 1055 2.69 -43.03 -11.09
CA GLY A 1055 2.76 -42.15 -12.26
C GLY A 1055 3.80 -41.05 -12.13
N ARG A 1056 4.20 -40.47 -13.26
CA ARG A 1056 5.04 -39.26 -13.30
C ARG A 1056 4.63 -38.40 -14.47
N GLU A 1057 4.54 -37.10 -14.24
CA GLU A 1057 4.31 -36.10 -15.29
C GLU A 1057 5.35 -34.98 -15.19
N TYR A 1058 5.68 -34.38 -16.34
CA TYR A 1058 6.46 -33.15 -16.38
C TYR A 1058 5.92 -32.17 -17.43
N GLU A 1059 6.18 -30.89 -17.18
CA GLU A 1059 6.01 -29.78 -18.12
C GLU A 1059 7.27 -28.93 -18.06
N VAL A 1060 7.79 -28.55 -19.23
CA VAL A 1060 8.83 -27.51 -19.36
C VAL A 1060 8.30 -26.49 -20.34
N GLY A 1061 8.35 -25.21 -19.97
CA GLY A 1061 7.87 -24.14 -20.82
C GLY A 1061 8.78 -22.92 -20.80
N ALA A 1062 8.59 -22.06 -21.78
CA ALA A 1062 9.23 -20.76 -21.87
C ALA A 1062 8.17 -19.71 -22.17
N TYR A 1063 8.31 -18.52 -21.59
CA TYR A 1063 7.37 -17.43 -21.81
C TYR A 1063 8.06 -16.10 -22.02
N ALA A 1064 7.37 -15.22 -22.73
CA ALA A 1064 7.67 -13.81 -22.87
C ALA A 1064 6.43 -13.01 -22.49
N ILE A 1065 6.60 -12.08 -21.54
CA ILE A 1065 5.63 -11.05 -21.23
C ILE A 1065 6.25 -9.73 -21.66
N LEU A 1066 5.64 -9.06 -22.63
CA LEU A 1066 6.04 -7.72 -23.05
C LEU A 1066 4.97 -6.75 -22.53
N SER A 1067 5.37 -5.76 -21.74
CA SER A 1067 4.49 -4.70 -21.22
C SER A 1067 5.11 -3.34 -21.51
N LEU A 1068 4.30 -2.42 -22.02
CA LEU A 1068 4.66 -1.02 -22.25
C LEU A 1068 4.38 -0.15 -21.02
#